data_AF-A0A399EHR2-F1
#
_entry.id   AF-A0A399EHR2-F1
#
_cell.length_a   1.000
_cell.length_b   1.000
_cell.length_c   1.000
_cell.angle_alpha   90.00
_cell.angle_beta   90.00
_cell.angle_gamma   90.00
#
_symmetry.space_group_name_H-M   'P 1'
#
loop_
_entity.id
_entity.type
_entity.pdbx_description
1 polymer ?
#
loop_
_entity_poly.entity_id
_entity_poly.type
_entity_poly.pdbx_seq_one_letter_code
_entity_poly.pdbx_strand_id
1 'polypeptide(L)'
;MGSSANTPAGKVYSLELAGRTLSIETGKYAKQVSGSVWVRYGQTIVMATAQASQEPIEADFLPLTVEFEERHYAVGKIPGSFMRREGRPGEKAILSARLTDRPIRPLFPKGFRHEVQVILTVLSADQENTPDILGPIAASAALTLSDIPWAGPIACVRVGMQNGRFVLNPTAAEDSQLELVVAGSKDAIIMVEAGAEEIPDDQLVQALEFAHKAMQPIIALQEQMRAELGKEKFSVAEPEKLSDEEAAALKALALERGLSSVLQTASKGERSAALEAFEKELVEAFVPALPDGTVDEARRKLAHKAFEDVVKKELRRLILEEGKRADGRGPKDVRNIWIETDVLPRAHGSAIFTRGETQVLGTVTLGTGRDAQLVDDLGLDTEDPFLVHYNFPPYSTGEVKRLRGVSRREVGHGNLAKRALKAVLPSKEEFPYTIRVVGDVLESNGSSSMATVCAGCLALMDAGVPIKRPVAGVAMGLVKEGEQAVVLTDILGLEDALGDMDFKVTGTSAGITALQMDIKIAGISPELMRAALQQAREARLHILSRMAEVLPAPRPELKPQVPRILSIKISPEKIGAVIGPGGKNVRALEELGVEIDIEQDGTVRIFSANAAAAQEALRRIQGVTQEVKVGEIYEATVSRITPFGAFVTLFPGTDGLLHISQIAEGRVERVEDYLKMGDTVRVKVHTIDEKGRVDVIRPELEGKIPPRKPPVKR
;
A
#
# COMPACT_ATOMS: atom_id res chain seq x y z
N MET A 1 -56.53 7.80 -1.48
CA MET A 1 -55.55 7.90 -2.59
C MET A 1 -54.73 6.62 -2.54
N GLY A 2 -55.00 5.67 -3.45
CA GLY A 2 -54.34 4.36 -3.46
C GLY A 2 -52.86 4.50 -3.77
N SER A 3 -51.99 3.83 -3.01
CA SER A 3 -50.56 3.79 -3.29
C SER A 3 -50.35 3.16 -4.67
N SER A 4 -49.88 3.96 -5.64
CA SER A 4 -49.43 3.40 -6.91
C SER A 4 -48.31 2.39 -6.65
N ALA A 5 -48.28 1.27 -7.37
CA ALA A 5 -47.30 0.19 -7.20
C ALA A 5 -45.83 0.63 -7.38
N ASN A 6 -45.58 1.87 -7.79
CA ASN A 6 -44.25 2.41 -8.07
C ASN A 6 -43.75 3.44 -7.04
N THR A 7 -44.49 3.75 -5.97
CA THR A 7 -43.96 4.64 -4.92
C THR A 7 -42.83 3.93 -4.17
N PRO A 8 -41.61 4.49 -4.11
CA PRO A 8 -40.50 3.86 -3.39
C PRO A 8 -40.78 3.78 -1.88
N ALA A 9 -40.75 2.56 -1.33
CA ALA A 9 -40.85 2.31 0.11
C ALA A 9 -39.61 1.52 0.55
N GLY A 10 -38.79 2.11 1.42
CA GLY A 10 -37.60 1.49 1.97
C GLY A 10 -37.86 0.83 3.31
N LYS A 11 -37.15 -0.26 3.59
CA LYS A 11 -37.06 -0.84 4.94
C LYS A 11 -35.63 -0.72 5.43
N VAL A 12 -35.47 -0.24 6.66
CA VAL A 12 -34.17 0.05 7.29
C VAL A 12 -33.97 -0.87 8.49
N TYR A 13 -32.80 -1.48 8.56
CA TYR A 13 -32.33 -2.26 9.70
C TYR A 13 -31.06 -1.59 10.23
N SER A 14 -30.90 -1.47 11.55
CA SER A 14 -29.75 -0.77 12.13
C SER A 14 -29.28 -1.36 13.44
N LEU A 15 -28.00 -1.12 13.76
CA LEU A 15 -27.38 -1.44 15.03
C LEU A 15 -26.32 -0.39 15.40
N GLU A 16 -25.98 -0.30 16.68
CA GLU A 16 -24.86 0.52 17.15
C GLU A 16 -23.56 -0.29 17.10
N LEU A 17 -22.53 0.26 16.45
CA LEU A 17 -21.22 -0.37 16.28
C LEU A 17 -20.12 0.66 16.51
N ALA A 18 -19.23 0.41 17.47
CA ALA A 18 -18.13 1.31 17.83
C ALA A 18 -18.58 2.79 17.97
N GLY A 19 -19.69 3.01 18.69
CA GLY A 19 -20.25 4.34 18.99
C GLY A 19 -20.96 5.04 17.84
N ARG A 20 -21.18 4.36 16.72
CA ARG A 20 -21.84 4.90 15.51
C ARG A 20 -22.94 3.95 15.04
N THR A 21 -24.01 4.50 14.50
CA THR A 21 -25.07 3.70 13.89
C THR A 21 -24.62 3.14 12.54
N LEU A 22 -24.68 1.81 12.39
CA LEU A 22 -24.64 1.13 11.10
C LEU A 22 -26.08 0.79 10.67
N SER A 23 -26.48 1.19 9.46
CA SER A 23 -27.81 0.90 8.93
C SER A 23 -27.77 0.35 7.51
N ILE A 24 -28.63 -0.62 7.21
CA ILE A 24 -28.82 -1.20 5.88
C ILE A 24 -30.27 -0.93 5.44
N GLU A 25 -30.43 -0.21 4.33
CA GLU A 25 -31.73 0.09 3.70
C GLU A 25 -31.89 -0.70 2.39
N THR A 26 -33.07 -1.27 2.14
CA THR A 26 -33.43 -1.94 0.88
C THR A 26 -34.87 -1.65 0.47
N GLY A 27 -35.25 -2.00 -0.76
CA GLY A 27 -36.62 -1.86 -1.31
C GLY A 27 -36.93 -0.50 -1.96
N LYS A 28 -36.09 0.52 -1.72
CA LYS A 28 -36.31 1.89 -2.23
C LYS A 28 -35.58 2.19 -3.55
N TYR A 29 -34.33 1.78 -3.68
CA TYR A 29 -33.42 2.14 -4.78
C TYR A 29 -33.00 0.94 -5.61
N ALA A 30 -32.68 1.15 -6.89
CA ALA A 30 -32.17 0.13 -7.82
C ALA A 30 -33.00 -1.17 -7.88
N LYS A 31 -34.34 -1.08 -7.85
CA LYS A 31 -35.26 -2.23 -7.71
C LYS A 31 -35.25 -3.26 -8.86
N GLN A 32 -34.52 -3.00 -9.94
CA GLN A 32 -34.46 -3.88 -11.11
C GLN A 32 -33.42 -5.00 -10.98
N VAL A 33 -32.40 -4.83 -10.14
CA VAL A 33 -31.40 -5.88 -9.90
C VAL A 33 -31.92 -6.92 -8.91
N SER A 34 -31.28 -8.09 -8.89
CA SER A 34 -31.66 -9.16 -7.99
C SER A 34 -31.53 -8.77 -6.52
N GLY A 35 -30.44 -8.09 -6.12
CA GLY A 35 -30.28 -7.54 -4.78
C GLY A 35 -29.77 -6.11 -4.81
N SER A 36 -30.35 -5.21 -4.02
CA SER A 36 -29.85 -3.85 -3.83
C SER A 36 -29.97 -3.39 -2.38
N VAL A 37 -28.93 -2.71 -1.88
CA VAL A 37 -28.91 -2.11 -0.55
C VAL A 37 -28.17 -0.77 -0.54
N TRP A 38 -28.53 0.10 0.40
CA TRP A 38 -27.70 1.20 0.86
C TRP A 38 -27.20 0.87 2.26
N VAL A 39 -25.89 0.77 2.44
CA VAL A 39 -25.26 0.65 3.76
C VAL A 39 -24.74 2.02 4.17
N ARG A 40 -25.05 2.43 5.38
CA ARG A 40 -24.62 3.68 5.97
C ARG A 40 -23.93 3.41 7.30
N TYR A 41 -22.81 4.08 7.54
CA TYR A 41 -22.12 4.10 8.82
C TYR A 41 -21.63 5.52 9.10
N GLY A 42 -22.16 6.15 10.16
CA GLY A 42 -22.05 7.60 10.30
C GLY A 42 -22.78 8.32 9.15
N GLN A 43 -22.09 9.20 8.43
CA GLN A 43 -22.63 9.82 7.21
C GLN A 43 -22.05 9.22 5.93
N THR A 44 -21.12 8.27 6.03
CA THR A 44 -20.62 7.51 4.87
C THR A 44 -21.67 6.50 4.39
N ILE A 45 -21.96 6.51 3.09
CA ILE A 45 -22.97 5.68 2.42
C ILE A 45 -22.37 4.97 1.21
N VAL A 46 -22.51 3.64 1.19
CA VAL A 46 -22.17 2.80 0.04
C VAL A 46 -23.43 2.08 -0.44
N MET A 47 -23.76 2.24 -1.72
CA MET A 47 -24.79 1.44 -2.38
C MET A 47 -24.15 0.19 -2.97
N ALA A 48 -24.78 -0.97 -2.79
CA ALA A 48 -24.41 -2.20 -3.50
C ALA A 48 -25.58 -2.73 -4.34
N THR A 49 -25.26 -3.21 -5.52
CA THR A 49 -26.17 -3.99 -6.39
C THR A 49 -25.54 -5.32 -6.74
N ALA A 50 -26.31 -6.40 -6.71
CA ALA A 50 -25.89 -7.74 -7.10
C ALA A 50 -26.84 -8.31 -8.18
N GLN A 51 -26.28 -8.84 -9.25
CA GLN A 51 -27.01 -9.45 -10.35
C GLN A 51 -26.25 -10.66 -10.91
N ALA A 52 -26.98 -11.72 -11.26
CA ALA A 52 -26.47 -12.83 -12.05
C ALA A 52 -27.12 -12.84 -13.46
N SER A 53 -26.40 -13.37 -14.45
CA SER A 53 -26.98 -13.69 -15.76
C SER A 53 -28.08 -14.76 -15.63
N GLN A 54 -29.10 -14.73 -16.49
CA GLN A 54 -30.15 -15.75 -16.50
C GLN A 54 -29.59 -17.12 -16.89
N GLU A 55 -28.76 -17.15 -17.93
CA GLU A 55 -28.11 -18.36 -18.42
C GLU A 55 -26.64 -18.43 -17.96
N PRO A 56 -26.10 -19.65 -17.73
CA PRO A 56 -24.68 -19.84 -17.49
C PRO A 56 -23.86 -19.59 -18.76
N ILE A 57 -22.59 -19.23 -18.59
CA ILE A 57 -21.63 -19.08 -19.68
C ILE A 57 -20.62 -20.23 -19.70
N GLU A 58 -19.98 -20.43 -20.85
CA GLU A 58 -18.83 -21.33 -20.94
C GLU A 58 -17.60 -20.65 -20.32
N ALA A 59 -17.20 -21.13 -19.15
CA ALA A 59 -16.01 -20.66 -18.44
C ALA A 59 -15.43 -21.77 -17.55
N ASP A 60 -14.10 -21.78 -17.41
CA ASP A 60 -13.40 -22.71 -16.51
C ASP A 60 -13.26 -22.15 -15.08
N PHE A 61 -13.70 -20.91 -14.85
CA PHE A 61 -13.60 -20.19 -13.58
C PHE A 61 -14.96 -19.64 -13.15
N LEU A 62 -15.06 -19.10 -11.92
CA LEU A 62 -16.22 -18.34 -11.46
C LEU A 62 -16.19 -16.93 -12.08
N PRO A 63 -17.12 -16.57 -12.99
CA PRO A 63 -17.16 -15.26 -13.63
C PRO A 63 -17.80 -14.20 -12.72
N LEU A 64 -17.18 -13.97 -11.57
CA LEU A 64 -17.54 -12.92 -10.61
C LEU A 64 -16.71 -11.66 -10.88
N THR A 65 -17.40 -10.54 -11.09
CA THR A 65 -16.84 -9.20 -11.19
C THR A 65 -17.34 -8.33 -10.04
N VAL A 66 -16.41 -7.75 -9.29
CA VAL A 66 -16.70 -6.76 -8.24
C VAL A 66 -16.14 -5.41 -8.68
N GLU A 67 -16.99 -4.40 -8.74
CA GLU A 67 -16.61 -3.01 -9.04
C GLU A 67 -16.80 -2.14 -7.80
N PHE A 68 -15.83 -1.28 -7.50
CA PHE A 68 -15.94 -0.31 -6.41
C PHE A 68 -15.71 1.09 -6.97
N GLU A 69 -16.77 1.87 -7.03
CA GLU A 69 -16.84 3.16 -7.72
C GLU A 69 -16.85 4.29 -6.69
N GLU A 70 -15.78 5.07 -6.67
CA GLU A 70 -15.69 6.30 -5.89
C GLU A 70 -16.21 7.48 -6.72
N ARG A 71 -17.14 8.25 -6.14
CA ARG A 71 -17.72 9.44 -6.78
C ARG A 71 -17.27 10.67 -6.03
N HIS A 72 -16.64 11.64 -6.69
CA HIS A 72 -16.08 12.82 -6.00
C HIS A 72 -17.17 13.69 -5.39
N TYR A 73 -18.40 13.62 -5.91
CA TYR A 73 -19.55 14.26 -5.27
C TYR A 73 -19.82 13.72 -3.85
N ALA A 74 -19.35 12.52 -3.51
CA ALA A 74 -19.52 11.93 -2.19
C ALA A 74 -18.85 12.77 -1.09
N VAL A 75 -17.83 13.53 -1.46
CA VAL A 75 -17.12 14.52 -0.63
C VAL A 75 -17.32 15.96 -1.11
N GLY A 76 -18.31 16.20 -1.99
CA GLY A 76 -18.62 17.53 -2.53
C GLY A 76 -17.56 18.13 -3.46
N LYS A 77 -16.70 17.30 -4.08
CA LYS A 77 -15.63 17.75 -4.98
C LYS A 77 -15.95 17.49 -6.46
N ILE A 78 -15.41 18.34 -7.33
CA ILE A 78 -15.33 18.06 -8.78
C ILE A 78 -13.98 17.37 -9.03
N PRO A 79 -13.91 16.27 -9.81
CA PRO A 79 -12.66 15.56 -10.07
C PRO A 79 -11.53 16.46 -10.61
N GLY A 80 -10.30 16.20 -10.16
CA GLY A 80 -9.09 16.90 -10.60
C GLY A 80 -8.69 16.61 -12.04
N SER A 81 -9.21 15.52 -12.62
CA SER A 81 -8.96 15.09 -14.00
C SER A 81 -9.26 16.20 -15.04
N PHE A 82 -8.56 16.15 -16.19
CA PHE A 82 -8.74 17.12 -17.28
C PHE A 82 -10.20 17.24 -17.75
N MET A 83 -10.92 16.11 -17.76
CA MET A 83 -12.32 16.05 -18.19
C MET A 83 -13.32 16.45 -17.09
N ARG A 84 -12.86 16.73 -15.86
CA ARG A 84 -13.72 17.00 -14.68
C ARG A 84 -14.76 15.90 -14.44
N ARG A 85 -14.36 14.66 -14.70
CA ARG A 85 -15.19 13.45 -14.59
C ARG A 85 -14.35 12.30 -14.05
N GLU A 86 -14.96 11.41 -13.27
CA GLU A 86 -14.34 10.15 -12.85
C GLU A 86 -13.99 9.31 -14.08
N GLY A 87 -12.75 8.85 -14.12
CA GLY A 87 -12.20 8.06 -15.21
C GLY A 87 -11.96 6.62 -14.79
N ARG A 88 -10.73 6.16 -15.01
CA ARG A 88 -10.29 4.83 -14.56
C ARG A 88 -10.33 4.75 -13.03
N PRO A 89 -10.68 3.59 -12.45
CA PRO A 89 -10.61 3.39 -11.01
C PRO A 89 -9.22 3.67 -10.46
N GLY A 90 -9.14 4.45 -9.38
CA GLY A 90 -7.90 4.70 -8.63
C GLY A 90 -7.44 3.47 -7.84
N GLU A 91 -6.25 3.56 -7.23
CA GLU A 91 -5.66 2.47 -6.44
C GLU A 91 -6.57 2.04 -5.28
N LYS A 92 -7.08 2.99 -4.50
CA LYS A 92 -7.97 2.72 -3.35
C LYS A 92 -9.28 2.04 -3.76
N ALA A 93 -9.87 2.45 -4.87
CA ALA A 93 -11.04 1.81 -5.46
C ALA A 93 -10.73 0.35 -5.88
N ILE A 94 -9.61 0.12 -6.56
CA ILE A 94 -9.17 -1.24 -6.95
C ILE A 94 -8.94 -2.12 -5.71
N LEU A 95 -8.26 -1.60 -4.69
CA LEU A 95 -8.01 -2.31 -3.43
C LEU A 95 -9.31 -2.63 -2.71
N SER A 96 -10.26 -1.69 -2.63
CA SER A 96 -11.58 -1.90 -2.02
C SER A 96 -12.42 -2.94 -2.76
N ALA A 97 -12.36 -2.95 -4.10
CA ALA A 97 -12.99 -4.00 -4.91
C ALA A 97 -12.38 -5.38 -4.60
N ARG A 98 -11.05 -5.48 -4.46
CA ARG A 98 -10.38 -6.72 -4.08
C ARG A 98 -10.69 -7.16 -2.65
N LEU A 99 -10.70 -6.22 -1.71
CA LEU A 99 -11.09 -6.45 -0.31
C LEU A 99 -12.52 -7.02 -0.22
N THR A 100 -13.40 -6.62 -1.14
CA THR A 100 -14.77 -7.13 -1.24
C THR A 100 -14.85 -8.47 -1.96
N ASP A 101 -14.13 -8.66 -3.08
CA ASP A 101 -14.14 -9.90 -3.87
C ASP A 101 -13.61 -11.12 -3.09
N ARG A 102 -12.47 -10.95 -2.41
CA ARG A 102 -11.77 -12.03 -1.69
C ARG A 102 -12.68 -12.83 -0.74
N PRO A 103 -13.44 -12.21 0.18
CA PRO A 103 -14.28 -12.96 1.10
C PRO A 103 -15.61 -13.45 0.52
N ILE A 104 -16.15 -12.86 -0.55
CA ILE A 104 -17.43 -13.32 -1.14
C ILE A 104 -17.24 -14.46 -2.16
N ARG A 105 -16.11 -14.47 -2.87
CA ARG A 105 -15.78 -15.44 -3.93
C ARG A 105 -15.86 -16.92 -3.48
N PRO A 106 -15.28 -17.33 -2.33
CA PRO A 106 -15.30 -18.75 -1.94
C PRO A 106 -16.68 -19.25 -1.50
N LEU A 107 -17.65 -18.36 -1.31
CA LEU A 107 -19.00 -18.69 -0.84
C LEU A 107 -20.00 -18.95 -1.98
N PHE A 108 -19.58 -18.84 -3.24
CA PHE A 108 -20.37 -19.30 -4.38
C PHE A 108 -20.28 -20.84 -4.51
N PRO A 109 -21.36 -21.51 -4.96
CA PRO A 109 -21.33 -22.94 -5.21
C PRO A 109 -20.19 -23.34 -6.16
N LYS A 110 -19.60 -24.52 -5.93
CA LYS A 110 -18.62 -25.09 -6.87
C LYS A 110 -19.31 -25.32 -8.22
N GLY A 111 -18.62 -24.99 -9.31
CA GLY A 111 -19.19 -25.13 -10.64
C GLY A 111 -20.19 -24.04 -11.01
N PHE A 112 -20.37 -22.98 -10.21
CA PHE A 112 -21.24 -21.86 -10.57
C PHE A 112 -20.68 -21.10 -11.79
N ARG A 113 -21.46 -20.99 -12.87
CA ARG A 113 -21.05 -20.42 -14.17
C ARG A 113 -21.95 -19.31 -14.70
N HIS A 114 -22.81 -18.73 -13.87
CA HIS A 114 -23.49 -17.49 -14.23
C HIS A 114 -22.56 -16.30 -14.04
N GLU A 115 -22.55 -15.36 -14.98
CA GLU A 115 -21.84 -14.09 -14.80
C GLU A 115 -22.47 -13.35 -13.62
N VAL A 116 -21.67 -13.03 -12.60
CA VAL A 116 -22.12 -12.28 -11.43
C VAL A 116 -21.44 -10.93 -11.42
N GLN A 117 -22.24 -9.88 -11.29
CA GLN A 117 -21.74 -8.53 -11.11
C GLN A 117 -22.20 -7.98 -9.76
N VAL A 118 -21.23 -7.55 -8.95
CA VAL A 118 -21.46 -6.77 -7.73
C VAL A 118 -20.86 -5.39 -7.95
N ILE A 119 -21.70 -4.36 -7.96
CA ILE A 119 -21.25 -2.96 -8.10
C ILE A 119 -21.47 -2.26 -6.78
N LEU A 120 -20.41 -1.66 -6.25
CA LEU A 120 -20.41 -0.83 -5.06
C LEU A 120 -20.16 0.61 -5.47
N THR A 121 -20.99 1.55 -5.01
CA THR A 121 -20.83 2.97 -5.31
C THR A 121 -20.84 3.77 -4.02
N VAL A 122 -19.77 4.53 -3.77
CA VAL A 122 -19.71 5.46 -2.64
C VAL A 122 -20.56 6.69 -3.00
N LEU A 123 -21.66 6.86 -2.28
CA LEU A 123 -22.63 7.93 -2.51
C LEU A 123 -22.38 9.15 -1.62
N SER A 124 -21.85 8.91 -0.42
CA SER A 124 -21.46 9.94 0.53
C SER A 124 -20.28 9.42 1.35
N ALA A 125 -19.31 10.28 1.65
CA ALA A 125 -18.18 9.96 2.49
C ALA A 125 -17.92 11.12 3.45
N ASP A 126 -17.96 10.84 4.75
CA ASP A 126 -17.75 11.84 5.81
C ASP A 126 -16.27 12.12 6.11
N GLN A 127 -15.37 11.41 5.42
CA GLN A 127 -13.92 11.46 5.62
C GLN A 127 -13.46 11.07 7.04
N GLU A 128 -14.37 10.53 7.86
CA GLU A 128 -14.09 9.92 9.17
C GLU A 128 -14.15 8.40 9.06
N ASN A 129 -15.23 7.88 8.48
CA ASN A 129 -15.50 6.47 8.28
C ASN A 129 -15.06 6.07 6.87
N THR A 130 -14.00 5.27 6.75
CA THR A 130 -13.53 4.87 5.43
C THR A 130 -14.55 3.93 4.75
N PRO A 131 -14.90 4.14 3.46
CA PRO A 131 -15.92 3.34 2.77
C PRO A 131 -15.56 1.87 2.54
N ASP A 132 -14.29 1.50 2.61
CA ASP A 132 -13.77 0.20 2.21
C ASP A 132 -14.34 -0.97 3.02
N ILE A 133 -14.48 -0.84 4.34
CA ILE A 133 -15.10 -1.89 5.19
C ILE A 133 -16.61 -2.03 4.95
N LEU A 134 -17.27 -0.98 4.45
CA LEU A 134 -18.68 -1.05 4.08
C LEU A 134 -18.89 -1.85 2.79
N GLY A 135 -17.84 -1.97 1.96
CA GLY A 135 -17.90 -2.72 0.71
C GLY A 135 -18.32 -4.18 0.92
N PRO A 136 -17.54 -5.00 1.66
CA PRO A 136 -17.92 -6.37 1.97
C PRO A 136 -19.29 -6.51 2.64
N ILE A 137 -19.65 -5.58 3.55
CA ILE A 137 -20.95 -5.58 4.23
C ILE A 137 -22.09 -5.36 3.23
N ALA A 138 -21.95 -4.38 2.34
CA ALA A 138 -22.96 -4.04 1.34
C ALA A 138 -23.12 -5.14 0.28
N ALA A 139 -22.00 -5.68 -0.22
CA ALA A 139 -22.01 -6.82 -1.13
C ALA A 139 -22.68 -8.04 -0.51
N SER A 140 -22.34 -8.35 0.75
CA SER A 140 -22.94 -9.46 1.50
C SER A 140 -24.45 -9.29 1.66
N ALA A 141 -24.91 -8.10 2.07
CA ALA A 141 -26.33 -7.85 2.25
C ALA A 141 -27.11 -7.91 0.92
N ALA A 142 -26.55 -7.37 -0.17
CA ALA A 142 -27.15 -7.46 -1.50
C ALA A 142 -27.26 -8.91 -2.00
N LEU A 143 -26.18 -9.70 -1.91
CA LEU A 143 -26.18 -11.11 -2.28
C LEU A 143 -27.14 -11.95 -1.41
N THR A 144 -27.17 -11.66 -0.11
CA THR A 144 -28.07 -12.31 0.84
C THR A 144 -29.53 -12.14 0.45
N LEU A 145 -29.94 -10.92 0.07
CA LEU A 145 -31.31 -10.60 -0.34
C LEU A 145 -31.65 -11.04 -1.78
N SER A 146 -30.65 -11.23 -2.64
CA SER A 146 -30.83 -11.65 -4.03
C SER A 146 -31.36 -13.08 -4.16
N ASP A 147 -31.75 -13.48 -5.38
CA ASP A 147 -32.03 -14.89 -5.74
C ASP A 147 -30.76 -15.70 -6.06
N ILE A 148 -29.57 -15.10 -5.96
CA ILE A 148 -28.30 -15.73 -6.35
C ILE A 148 -27.86 -16.74 -5.28
N PRO A 149 -27.59 -18.01 -5.64
CA PRO A 149 -27.03 -19.01 -4.74
C PRO A 149 -25.68 -18.57 -4.18
N TRP A 150 -25.64 -18.31 -2.87
CA TRP A 150 -24.46 -17.83 -2.17
C TRP A 150 -24.55 -18.13 -0.68
N ALA A 151 -23.46 -18.65 -0.10
CA ALA A 151 -23.43 -19.28 1.23
C ALA A 151 -23.09 -18.34 2.41
N GLY A 152 -23.26 -17.03 2.24
CA GLY A 152 -23.08 -16.07 3.36
C GLY A 152 -24.28 -16.02 4.33
N PRO A 153 -24.43 -14.94 5.12
CA PRO A 153 -23.73 -13.66 5.01
C PRO A 153 -22.33 -13.62 5.62
N ILE A 154 -21.58 -12.58 5.27
CA ILE A 154 -20.32 -12.18 5.90
C ILE A 154 -20.44 -10.77 6.47
N ALA A 155 -19.53 -10.41 7.36
CA ALA A 155 -19.31 -9.03 7.77
C ALA A 155 -17.83 -8.67 7.67
N CYS A 156 -17.54 -7.38 7.79
CA CYS A 156 -16.17 -6.86 7.77
C CYS A 156 -16.03 -5.75 8.81
N VAL A 157 -14.88 -5.70 9.47
CA VAL A 157 -14.53 -4.66 10.44
C VAL A 157 -13.04 -4.30 10.30
N ARG A 158 -12.69 -3.09 10.74
CA ARG A 158 -11.30 -2.67 10.96
C ARG A 158 -10.98 -2.70 12.44
N VAL A 159 -9.77 -3.11 12.81
CA VAL A 159 -9.23 -3.02 14.16
C VAL A 159 -7.97 -2.18 14.12
N GLY A 160 -7.97 -1.13 14.94
CA GLY A 160 -6.83 -0.29 15.27
C GLY A 160 -6.15 -0.74 16.56
N MET A 161 -4.95 -0.21 16.82
CA MET A 161 -4.33 -0.28 18.13
C MET A 161 -3.77 1.07 18.57
N GLN A 162 -4.28 1.56 19.70
CA GLN A 162 -3.89 2.84 20.31
C GLN A 162 -3.52 2.59 21.78
N ASN A 163 -2.38 3.10 22.22
CA ASN A 163 -1.91 2.95 23.61
C ASN A 163 -1.97 1.49 24.11
N GLY A 164 -1.66 0.52 23.23
CA GLY A 164 -1.70 -0.91 23.51
C GLY A 164 -3.10 -1.52 23.65
N ARG A 165 -4.17 -0.83 23.22
CA ARG A 165 -5.55 -1.33 23.26
C ARG A 165 -6.15 -1.40 21.86
N PHE A 166 -6.93 -2.45 21.60
CA PHE A 166 -7.66 -2.60 20.35
C PHE A 166 -8.84 -1.63 20.28
N VAL A 167 -8.97 -0.97 19.13
CA VAL A 167 -10.05 -0.03 18.82
C VAL A 167 -10.81 -0.57 17.62
N LEU A 168 -12.14 -0.69 17.72
CA LEU A 168 -12.99 -1.15 16.62
C LEU A 168 -13.32 0.02 15.69
N ASN A 169 -13.14 -0.20 14.38
CA ASN A 169 -13.40 0.74 13.31
C ASN A 169 -12.86 2.15 13.60
N PRO A 170 -11.55 2.31 13.87
CA PRO A 170 -10.97 3.64 14.07
C PRO A 170 -11.28 4.55 12.87
N THR A 171 -11.41 5.84 13.15
CA THR A 171 -11.61 6.88 12.14
C THR A 171 -10.34 7.10 11.33
N ALA A 172 -10.47 7.70 10.14
CA ALA A 172 -9.34 7.95 9.24
C ALA A 172 -8.26 8.88 9.83
N ALA A 173 -8.60 9.71 10.81
CA ALA A 173 -7.67 10.66 11.43
C ALA A 173 -6.89 10.07 12.62
N GLU A 174 -7.29 8.89 13.10
CA GLU A 174 -6.70 8.27 14.27
C GLU A 174 -5.43 7.51 13.91
N ASP A 175 -4.31 7.92 14.52
CA ASP A 175 -3.06 7.19 14.42
C ASP A 175 -3.17 5.81 15.08
N SER A 176 -2.52 4.81 14.48
CA SER A 176 -2.70 3.42 14.87
C SER A 176 -1.49 2.56 14.51
N GLN A 177 -0.95 1.85 15.52
CA GLN A 177 0.18 0.93 15.35
C GLN A 177 -0.21 -0.35 14.58
N LEU A 178 -1.50 -0.60 14.42
CA LEU A 178 -2.07 -1.73 13.70
C LEU A 178 -3.24 -1.23 12.86
N GLU A 179 -3.27 -1.52 11.58
CA GLU A 179 -4.46 -1.41 10.76
C GLU A 179 -4.81 -2.83 10.27
N LEU A 180 -5.80 -3.45 10.90
CA LEU A 180 -6.22 -4.82 10.62
C LEU A 180 -7.65 -4.82 10.08
N VAL A 181 -7.85 -5.20 8.82
CA VAL A 181 -9.16 -5.41 8.22
C VAL A 181 -9.46 -6.90 8.16
N VAL A 182 -10.61 -7.30 8.70
CA VAL A 182 -11.02 -8.71 8.80
C VAL A 182 -12.42 -8.85 8.27
N ALA A 183 -12.62 -9.81 7.35
CA ALA A 183 -13.94 -10.26 6.95
C ALA A 183 -14.16 -11.74 7.31
N GLY A 184 -15.36 -12.06 7.75
CA GLY A 184 -15.70 -13.40 8.21
C GLY A 184 -17.19 -13.68 8.22
N SER A 185 -17.52 -14.96 8.32
CA SER A 185 -18.86 -15.46 8.56
C SER A 185 -19.12 -15.60 10.07
N LYS A 186 -20.29 -16.16 10.40
CA LYS A 186 -20.64 -16.52 11.78
C LYS A 186 -19.58 -17.42 12.42
N ASP A 187 -19.06 -18.38 11.66
CA ASP A 187 -18.26 -19.47 12.18
C ASP A 187 -16.76 -19.24 12.02
N ALA A 188 -16.34 -18.43 11.04
CA ALA A 188 -14.92 -18.26 10.76
C ALA A 188 -14.53 -16.94 10.10
N ILE A 189 -13.26 -16.60 10.28
CA ILE A 189 -12.57 -15.59 9.47
C ILE A 189 -12.33 -16.18 8.07
N ILE A 190 -12.57 -15.38 7.04
CA ILE A 190 -12.38 -15.76 5.64
C ILE A 190 -11.21 -14.98 5.03
N MET A 191 -11.09 -13.70 5.39
CA MET A 191 -10.11 -12.81 4.78
C MET A 191 -9.52 -11.87 5.83
N VAL A 192 -8.20 -11.69 5.76
CA VAL A 192 -7.45 -10.70 6.54
C VAL A 192 -6.56 -9.87 5.62
N GLU A 193 -6.48 -8.58 5.91
CA GLU A 193 -5.46 -7.67 5.38
C GLU A 193 -5.00 -6.72 6.49
N ALA A 194 -3.69 -6.66 6.73
CA ALA A 194 -3.12 -5.87 7.81
C ALA A 194 -1.84 -5.13 7.42
N GLY A 195 -1.68 -3.92 7.94
CA GLY A 195 -0.40 -3.22 8.10
C GLY A 195 -0.14 -2.96 9.58
N ALA A 196 1.12 -3.03 10.01
CA ALA A 196 1.47 -2.96 11.44
C ALA A 196 2.87 -2.38 11.67
N GLU A 197 3.08 -1.76 12.82
CA GLU A 197 4.39 -1.21 13.24
C GLU A 197 5.16 -2.22 14.13
N GLU A 198 5.65 -3.30 13.51
CA GLU A 198 6.40 -4.36 14.20
C GLU A 198 5.63 -5.00 15.38
N ILE A 199 4.35 -5.34 15.17
CA ILE A 199 3.49 -5.92 16.21
C ILE A 199 3.82 -7.41 16.49
N PRO A 200 3.86 -7.85 17.76
CA PRO A 200 4.06 -9.26 18.11
C PRO A 200 2.95 -10.19 17.61
N ASP A 201 3.32 -11.42 17.26
CA ASP A 201 2.42 -12.46 16.74
C ASP A 201 1.19 -12.71 17.63
N ASP A 202 1.37 -12.78 18.97
CA ASP A 202 0.27 -13.01 19.91
C ASP A 202 -0.76 -11.87 19.95
N GLN A 203 -0.30 -10.61 19.83
CA GLN A 203 -1.21 -9.46 19.79
C GLN A 203 -2.04 -9.47 18.49
N LEU A 204 -1.45 -9.90 17.39
CA LEU A 204 -2.18 -10.03 16.13
C LEU A 204 -3.28 -11.10 16.21
N VAL A 205 -3.03 -12.24 16.86
CA VAL A 205 -4.07 -13.26 17.09
C VAL A 205 -5.19 -12.73 17.96
N GLN A 206 -4.87 -12.02 19.05
CA GLN A 206 -5.88 -11.39 19.90
C GLN A 206 -6.72 -10.35 19.14
N ALA A 207 -6.10 -9.60 18.21
CA ALA A 207 -6.81 -8.64 17.37
C ALA A 207 -7.78 -9.34 16.39
N LEU A 208 -7.41 -10.51 15.84
CA LEU A 208 -8.27 -11.33 14.98
C LEU A 208 -9.48 -11.87 15.75
N GLU A 209 -9.27 -12.38 16.96
CA GLU A 209 -10.35 -12.84 17.85
C GLU A 209 -11.30 -11.68 18.21
N PHE A 210 -10.74 -10.51 18.54
CA PHE A 210 -11.50 -9.29 18.80
C PHE A 210 -12.36 -8.89 17.59
N ALA A 211 -11.78 -8.90 16.39
CA ALA A 211 -12.48 -8.57 15.15
C ALA A 211 -13.65 -9.53 14.86
N HIS A 212 -13.41 -10.84 14.95
CA HIS A 212 -14.43 -11.86 14.66
C HIS A 212 -15.61 -11.77 15.62
N LYS A 213 -15.37 -11.51 16.90
CA LYS A 213 -16.43 -11.26 17.88
C LYS A 213 -17.20 -9.97 17.58
N ALA A 214 -16.50 -8.90 17.23
CA ALA A 214 -17.09 -7.59 17.00
C ALA A 214 -18.01 -7.52 15.77
N MET A 215 -17.77 -8.37 14.75
CA MET A 215 -18.56 -8.38 13.52
C MET A 215 -19.87 -9.19 13.60
N GLN A 216 -20.05 -10.04 14.61
CA GLN A 216 -21.22 -10.92 14.75
C GLN A 216 -22.58 -10.19 14.74
N PRO A 217 -22.74 -9.01 15.38
CA PRO A 217 -24.00 -8.26 15.29
C PRO A 217 -24.40 -7.86 13.86
N ILE A 218 -23.42 -7.59 12.99
CA ILE A 218 -23.64 -7.22 11.58
C ILE A 218 -24.16 -8.44 10.79
N ILE A 219 -23.63 -9.62 11.08
CA ILE A 219 -24.09 -10.89 10.51
C ILE A 219 -25.54 -11.16 10.96
N ALA A 220 -25.83 -11.02 12.26
CA ALA A 220 -27.18 -11.20 12.80
C ALA A 220 -28.21 -10.26 12.17
N LEU A 221 -27.81 -9.01 11.88
CA LEU A 221 -28.67 -8.05 11.18
C LEU A 221 -29.02 -8.53 9.76
N GLN A 222 -28.02 -9.01 9.01
CA GLN A 222 -28.24 -9.54 7.66
C GLN A 222 -29.08 -10.82 7.65
N GLU A 223 -28.92 -11.67 8.67
CA GLU A 223 -29.75 -12.86 8.88
C GLU A 223 -31.23 -12.50 9.11
N GLN A 224 -31.48 -11.48 9.93
CA GLN A 224 -32.83 -10.94 10.10
C GLN A 224 -33.39 -10.43 8.75
N MET A 225 -32.60 -9.67 8.00
CA MET A 225 -33.00 -9.19 6.67
C MET A 225 -33.33 -10.34 5.72
N ARG A 226 -32.53 -11.42 5.72
CA ARG A 226 -32.75 -12.63 4.91
C ARG A 226 -34.08 -13.29 5.24
N ALA A 227 -34.37 -13.47 6.53
CA ALA A 227 -35.61 -14.11 6.98
C ALA A 227 -36.86 -13.31 6.58
N GLU A 228 -36.77 -11.99 6.56
CA GLU A 228 -37.91 -11.11 6.30
C GLU A 228 -38.10 -10.75 4.81
N LEU A 229 -37.01 -10.65 4.03
CA LEU A 229 -37.02 -10.08 2.68
C LEU A 229 -36.21 -10.88 1.64
N GLY A 230 -35.53 -11.95 2.04
CA GLY A 230 -34.69 -12.73 1.13
C GLY A 230 -35.51 -13.37 0.00
N LYS A 231 -35.00 -13.28 -1.22
CA LYS A 231 -35.58 -14.00 -2.37
C LYS A 231 -35.22 -15.48 -2.31
N GLU A 232 -36.09 -16.31 -2.87
CA GLU A 232 -35.80 -17.72 -3.11
C GLU A 232 -34.60 -17.84 -4.04
N LYS A 233 -33.65 -18.72 -3.69
CA LYS A 233 -32.43 -18.92 -4.48
C LYS A 233 -32.77 -19.75 -5.71
N PHE A 234 -32.33 -19.32 -6.90
CA PHE A 234 -32.54 -20.13 -8.10
C PHE A 234 -31.69 -21.40 -8.06
N SER A 235 -32.18 -22.50 -8.63
CA SER A 235 -31.44 -23.76 -8.69
C SER A 235 -30.32 -23.69 -9.74
N VAL A 236 -29.13 -24.16 -9.37
CA VAL A 236 -28.02 -24.33 -10.32
C VAL A 236 -27.91 -25.82 -10.60
N ALA A 237 -27.85 -26.19 -11.87
CA ALA A 237 -27.63 -27.58 -12.26
C ALA A 237 -26.30 -28.06 -11.68
N GLU A 238 -26.29 -29.25 -11.07
CA GLU A 238 -25.03 -29.87 -10.68
C GLU A 238 -24.19 -30.11 -11.93
N PRO A 239 -22.89 -29.76 -11.92
CA PRO A 239 -22.04 -30.02 -13.06
C PRO A 239 -21.94 -31.53 -13.27
N GLU A 240 -22.02 -31.96 -14.53
CA GLU A 240 -21.72 -33.34 -14.89
C GLU A 240 -20.33 -33.74 -14.36
N LYS A 241 -20.26 -34.95 -13.82
CA LYS A 241 -19.07 -35.58 -13.24
C LYS A 241 -19.10 -37.08 -13.51
N LEU A 242 -17.93 -37.72 -13.47
CA LEU A 242 -17.86 -39.18 -13.42
C LEU A 242 -18.66 -39.71 -12.22
N SER A 243 -19.19 -40.93 -12.34
CA SER A 243 -19.75 -41.63 -11.18
C SER A 243 -18.67 -41.82 -10.10
N ASP A 244 -19.08 -41.95 -8.85
CA ASP A 244 -18.12 -42.09 -7.74
C ASP A 244 -17.25 -43.36 -7.91
N GLU A 245 -17.80 -44.43 -8.50
CA GLU A 245 -17.07 -45.65 -8.87
C GLU A 245 -16.02 -45.39 -9.96
N GLU A 246 -16.38 -44.67 -11.02
CA GLU A 246 -15.45 -44.30 -12.09
C GLU A 246 -14.34 -43.36 -11.60
N ALA A 247 -14.69 -42.37 -10.78
CA ALA A 247 -13.71 -41.46 -10.19
C ALA A 247 -12.73 -42.22 -9.28
N ALA A 248 -13.20 -43.22 -8.53
CA ALA A 248 -12.35 -44.10 -7.74
C ALA A 248 -11.44 -44.98 -8.60
N ALA A 249 -11.97 -45.53 -9.71
CA ALA A 249 -11.20 -46.32 -10.67
C ALA A 249 -10.10 -45.49 -11.35
N LEU A 250 -10.42 -44.26 -11.78
CA LEU A 250 -9.45 -43.32 -12.35
C LEU A 250 -8.33 -43.01 -11.35
N LYS A 251 -8.69 -42.75 -10.08
CA LYS A 251 -7.71 -42.53 -9.01
C LYS A 251 -6.80 -43.75 -8.83
N ALA A 252 -7.38 -44.95 -8.73
CA ALA A 252 -6.61 -46.17 -8.54
C ALA A 252 -5.61 -46.40 -9.70
N LEU A 253 -6.07 -46.23 -10.94
CA LEU A 253 -5.23 -46.34 -12.13
C LEU A 253 -4.11 -45.28 -12.16
N ALA A 254 -4.40 -44.04 -11.76
CA ALA A 254 -3.39 -42.98 -11.66
C ALA A 254 -2.30 -43.31 -10.65
N LEU A 255 -2.68 -43.86 -9.48
CA LEU A 255 -1.72 -44.28 -8.46
C LEU A 255 -0.88 -45.47 -8.92
N GLU A 256 -1.51 -46.48 -9.54
CA GLU A 256 -0.82 -47.64 -10.12
C GLU A 256 0.22 -47.23 -11.16
N ARG A 257 -0.11 -46.24 -12.00
CA ARG A 257 0.80 -45.69 -13.02
C ARG A 257 1.87 -44.74 -12.48
N GLY A 258 1.84 -44.44 -11.17
CA GLY A 258 2.92 -43.69 -10.51
C GLY A 258 2.71 -42.18 -10.43
N LEU A 259 1.47 -41.69 -10.38
CA LEU A 259 1.15 -40.25 -10.23
C LEU A 259 1.95 -39.60 -9.08
N SER A 260 2.12 -40.28 -7.95
CA SER A 260 2.86 -39.74 -6.80
C SER A 260 4.31 -39.37 -7.15
N SER A 261 4.96 -40.16 -8.03
CA SER A 261 6.34 -39.88 -8.48
C SER A 261 6.37 -38.69 -9.44
N VAL A 262 5.37 -38.59 -10.33
CA VAL A 262 5.23 -37.45 -11.25
C VAL A 262 5.05 -36.15 -10.47
N LEU A 263 4.20 -36.16 -9.44
CA LEU A 263 3.95 -35.01 -8.58
C LEU A 263 5.19 -34.55 -7.78
N GLN A 264 6.12 -35.45 -7.50
CA GLN A 264 7.36 -35.18 -6.77
C GLN A 264 8.52 -34.73 -7.68
N THR A 265 8.26 -34.50 -8.97
CA THR A 265 9.24 -33.90 -9.88
C THR A 265 9.59 -32.49 -9.40
N ALA A 266 10.87 -32.22 -9.15
CA ALA A 266 11.31 -31.03 -8.43
C ALA A 266 11.04 -29.72 -9.18
N SER A 267 11.47 -29.62 -10.44
CA SER A 267 11.29 -28.40 -11.26
C SER A 267 9.83 -28.21 -11.65
N LYS A 268 9.33 -26.97 -11.58
CA LYS A 268 7.97 -26.63 -12.04
C LYS A 268 7.74 -26.97 -13.50
N GLY A 269 8.68 -26.61 -14.36
CA GLY A 269 8.56 -26.80 -15.80
C GLY A 269 8.50 -28.28 -16.16
N GLU A 270 9.43 -29.07 -15.63
CA GLU A 270 9.48 -30.52 -15.82
C GLU A 270 8.24 -31.20 -15.24
N ARG A 271 7.81 -30.82 -14.03
CA ARG A 271 6.60 -31.36 -13.40
C ARG A 271 5.35 -31.06 -14.21
N SER A 272 5.21 -29.85 -14.74
CA SER A 272 4.06 -29.48 -15.58
C SER A 272 4.00 -30.31 -16.85
N ALA A 273 5.13 -30.46 -17.55
CA ALA A 273 5.20 -31.27 -18.76
C ALA A 273 4.95 -32.77 -18.47
N ALA A 274 5.51 -33.28 -17.37
CA ALA A 274 5.30 -34.67 -16.95
C ALA A 274 3.85 -34.94 -16.55
N LEU A 275 3.19 -34.00 -15.86
CA LEU A 275 1.76 -34.13 -15.53
C LEU A 275 0.87 -34.09 -16.77
N GLU A 276 1.15 -33.21 -17.73
CA GLU A 276 0.39 -33.14 -18.98
C GLU A 276 0.52 -34.43 -19.81
N ALA A 277 1.75 -34.94 -19.95
CA ALA A 277 1.99 -36.23 -20.61
C ALA A 277 1.30 -37.39 -19.88
N PHE A 278 1.41 -37.42 -18.55
CA PHE A 278 0.78 -38.43 -17.71
C PHE A 278 -0.75 -38.41 -17.81
N GLU A 279 -1.35 -37.21 -17.75
CA GLU A 279 -2.79 -37.01 -17.89
C GLU A 279 -3.29 -37.55 -19.22
N LYS A 280 -2.61 -37.20 -20.31
CA LYS A 280 -2.98 -37.65 -21.65
C LYS A 280 -2.99 -39.17 -21.74
N GLU A 281 -1.92 -39.84 -21.32
CA GLU A 281 -1.80 -41.29 -21.34
C GLU A 281 -2.81 -41.98 -20.41
N LEU A 282 -3.08 -41.39 -19.25
CA LEU A 282 -4.06 -41.91 -18.29
C LEU A 282 -5.48 -41.81 -18.84
N VAL A 283 -5.86 -40.65 -19.39
CA VAL A 283 -7.20 -40.40 -19.94
C VAL A 283 -7.43 -41.28 -21.17
N GLU A 284 -6.45 -41.45 -22.05
CA GLU A 284 -6.53 -42.37 -23.20
C GLU A 284 -6.72 -43.83 -22.75
N ALA A 285 -6.08 -44.24 -21.65
CA ALA A 285 -6.26 -45.58 -21.09
C ALA A 285 -7.62 -45.75 -20.37
N PHE A 286 -8.13 -44.70 -19.73
CA PHE A 286 -9.39 -44.72 -18.98
C PHE A 286 -10.61 -44.63 -19.89
N VAL A 287 -10.50 -43.89 -20.99
CA VAL A 287 -11.53 -43.73 -22.03
C VAL A 287 -10.96 -44.19 -23.38
N PRO A 288 -10.80 -45.52 -23.59
CA PRO A 288 -10.22 -46.04 -24.82
C PRO A 288 -11.16 -45.82 -26.01
N ALA A 289 -10.58 -45.81 -27.22
CA ALA A 289 -11.36 -45.77 -28.45
C ALA A 289 -12.27 -47.01 -28.56
N LEU A 290 -13.48 -46.78 -29.06
CA LEU A 290 -14.45 -47.82 -29.38
C LEU A 290 -13.99 -48.63 -30.60
N PRO A 291 -14.55 -49.83 -30.84
CA PRO A 291 -14.15 -50.70 -31.96
C PRO A 291 -14.27 -50.07 -33.35
N ASP A 292 -15.08 -49.03 -33.50
CA ASP A 292 -15.25 -48.25 -34.74
C ASP A 292 -14.26 -47.07 -34.87
N GLY A 293 -13.33 -46.92 -33.91
CA GLY A 293 -12.32 -45.88 -33.87
C GLY A 293 -12.79 -44.55 -33.25
N THR A 294 -14.04 -44.45 -32.78
CA THR A 294 -14.57 -43.24 -32.14
C THR A 294 -14.22 -43.19 -30.64
N VAL A 295 -14.21 -42.00 -30.04
CA VAL A 295 -13.97 -41.79 -28.60
C VAL A 295 -15.19 -41.09 -28.00
N ASP A 296 -15.57 -41.48 -26.79
CA ASP A 296 -16.59 -40.76 -26.02
C ASP A 296 -16.02 -39.44 -25.49
N GLU A 297 -16.14 -38.38 -26.29
CA GLU A 297 -15.61 -37.05 -25.98
C GLU A 297 -16.24 -36.42 -24.73
N ALA A 298 -17.50 -36.75 -24.42
CA ALA A 298 -18.14 -36.29 -23.20
C ALA A 298 -17.48 -36.92 -21.97
N ARG A 299 -17.32 -38.25 -21.99
CA ARG A 299 -16.63 -38.99 -20.91
C ARG A 299 -15.16 -38.60 -20.81
N ARG A 300 -14.48 -38.33 -21.93
CA ARG A 300 -13.11 -37.83 -21.96
C ARG A 300 -12.98 -36.48 -21.25
N LYS A 301 -13.87 -35.53 -21.53
CA LYS A 301 -13.89 -34.22 -20.84
C LYS A 301 -14.13 -34.37 -19.33
N LEU A 302 -15.02 -35.30 -18.94
CA LEU A 302 -15.24 -35.62 -17.52
C LEU A 302 -14.01 -36.26 -16.87
N ALA A 303 -13.27 -37.12 -17.58
CA ALA A 303 -12.04 -37.73 -17.10
C ALA A 303 -10.91 -36.72 -16.89
N HIS A 304 -10.72 -35.76 -17.82
CA HIS A 304 -9.78 -34.64 -17.64
C HIS A 304 -10.10 -33.84 -16.37
N LYS A 305 -11.36 -33.42 -16.20
CA LYS A 305 -11.79 -32.69 -15.00
C LYS A 305 -11.63 -33.50 -13.71
N ALA A 306 -11.93 -34.80 -13.75
CA ALA A 306 -11.75 -35.68 -12.60
C ALA A 306 -10.28 -35.91 -12.26
N PHE A 307 -9.38 -35.88 -13.25
CA PHE A 307 -7.94 -36.01 -13.04
C PHE A 307 -7.38 -34.85 -12.20
N GLU A 308 -7.85 -33.62 -12.39
CA GLU A 308 -7.47 -32.47 -11.54
C GLU A 308 -7.80 -32.72 -10.06
N ASP A 309 -8.97 -33.30 -9.78
CA ASP A 309 -9.37 -33.68 -8.42
C ASP A 309 -8.52 -34.84 -7.87
N VAL A 310 -8.10 -35.78 -8.73
CA VAL A 310 -7.18 -36.87 -8.35
C VAL A 310 -5.81 -36.31 -7.98
N VAL A 311 -5.24 -35.42 -8.79
CA VAL A 311 -3.98 -34.70 -8.51
C VAL A 311 -4.08 -33.96 -7.18
N LYS A 312 -5.18 -33.23 -6.95
CA LYS A 312 -5.43 -32.53 -5.69
C LYS A 312 -5.43 -33.49 -4.50
N LYS A 313 -6.19 -34.58 -4.58
CA LYS A 313 -6.31 -35.56 -3.48
C LYS A 313 -4.97 -36.24 -3.19
N GLU A 314 -4.22 -36.62 -4.22
CA GLU A 314 -2.94 -37.31 -4.04
C GLU A 314 -1.87 -36.40 -3.45
N LEU A 315 -1.75 -35.15 -3.93
CA LEU A 315 -0.78 -34.21 -3.35
C LEU A 315 -1.10 -33.94 -1.87
N ARG A 316 -2.38 -33.80 -1.51
CA ARG A 316 -2.80 -33.60 -0.13
C ARG A 316 -2.49 -34.81 0.74
N ARG A 317 -2.73 -36.03 0.24
CA ARG A 317 -2.35 -37.28 0.92
C ARG A 317 -0.84 -37.32 1.20
N LEU A 318 0.00 -37.04 0.20
CA LEU A 318 1.46 -37.00 0.34
C LEU A 318 1.89 -36.01 1.43
N ILE A 319 1.26 -34.84 1.51
CA ILE A 319 1.55 -33.82 2.51
C ILE A 319 1.11 -34.25 3.91
N LEU A 320 -0.12 -34.77 4.04
CA LEU A 320 -0.73 -35.09 5.33
C LEU A 320 -0.17 -36.37 5.95
N GLU A 321 0.03 -37.42 5.14
CA GLU A 321 0.42 -38.75 5.59
C GLU A 321 1.94 -38.97 5.56
N GLU A 322 2.61 -38.48 4.51
CA GLU A 322 4.04 -38.74 4.28
C GLU A 322 4.92 -37.53 4.59
N GLY A 323 4.34 -36.35 4.80
CA GLY A 323 5.09 -35.10 5.00
C GLY A 323 5.91 -34.69 3.77
N LYS A 324 5.56 -35.18 2.58
CA LYS A 324 6.30 -34.92 1.33
C LYS A 324 5.56 -33.92 0.46
N ARG A 325 6.27 -32.89 0.03
CA ARG A 325 5.77 -31.85 -0.88
C ARG A 325 6.09 -32.16 -2.33
N ALA A 326 5.49 -31.39 -3.25
CA ALA A 326 5.65 -31.57 -4.69
C ALA A 326 7.11 -31.39 -5.18
N ASP A 327 7.95 -30.68 -4.44
CA ASP A 327 9.37 -30.48 -4.74
C ASP A 327 10.30 -31.27 -3.81
N GLY A 328 9.76 -32.24 -3.05
CA GLY A 328 10.53 -33.10 -2.14
C GLY A 328 10.89 -32.47 -0.80
N ARG A 329 10.55 -31.19 -0.55
CA ARG A 329 10.74 -30.54 0.76
C ARG A 329 9.81 -31.11 1.83
N GLY A 330 10.22 -30.94 3.08
CA GLY A 330 9.33 -31.07 4.22
C GLY A 330 8.43 -29.83 4.42
N PRO A 331 7.40 -29.91 5.29
CA PRO A 331 6.44 -28.83 5.50
C PRO A 331 7.06 -27.53 6.02
N LYS A 332 8.19 -27.59 6.73
CA LYS A 332 8.82 -26.42 7.36
C LYS A 332 9.93 -25.78 6.54
N ASP A 333 10.35 -26.42 5.45
CA ASP A 333 11.54 -26.02 4.71
C ASP A 333 11.28 -24.80 3.82
N VAL A 334 12.20 -23.84 3.85
CA VAL A 334 12.26 -22.71 2.92
C VAL A 334 13.06 -23.12 1.69
N ARG A 335 12.67 -22.68 0.48
CA ARG A 335 13.46 -22.93 -0.74
C ARG A 335 14.82 -22.24 -0.66
N ASN A 336 15.77 -22.71 -1.48
CA ASN A 336 17.08 -22.09 -1.60
C ASN A 336 16.97 -20.60 -1.94
N ILE A 337 17.75 -19.78 -1.24
CA ILE A 337 17.78 -18.32 -1.41
C ILE A 337 19.12 -17.94 -2.02
N TRP A 338 19.07 -17.11 -3.07
CA TRP A 338 20.23 -16.45 -3.66
C TRP A 338 19.92 -14.96 -3.80
N ILE A 339 20.90 -14.12 -3.49
CA ILE A 339 20.73 -12.67 -3.41
C ILE A 339 21.94 -12.00 -4.04
N GLU A 340 21.67 -10.97 -4.84
CA GLU A 340 22.69 -10.08 -5.40
C GLU A 340 22.23 -8.63 -5.22
N THR A 341 23.13 -7.72 -4.84
CA THR A 341 22.84 -6.29 -4.64
C THR A 341 23.71 -5.44 -5.56
N ASP A 342 23.29 -4.21 -5.86
CA ASP A 342 23.99 -3.29 -6.78
C ASP A 342 24.10 -3.82 -8.22
N VAL A 343 23.08 -4.54 -8.68
CA VAL A 343 23.03 -5.17 -10.01
C VAL A 343 22.82 -4.18 -11.16
N LEU A 344 22.27 -2.99 -10.89
CA LEU A 344 21.99 -1.96 -11.89
C LEU A 344 22.88 -0.72 -11.66
N PRO A 345 23.84 -0.43 -12.57
CA PRO A 345 24.81 0.66 -12.37
C PRO A 345 24.22 2.07 -12.20
N ARG A 346 23.01 2.30 -12.73
CA ARG A 346 22.36 3.62 -12.75
C ARG A 346 21.23 3.75 -11.74
N ALA A 347 20.73 2.65 -11.17
CA ALA A 347 19.71 2.72 -10.15
C ALA A 347 20.27 3.38 -8.87
N HIS A 348 19.43 4.04 -8.09
CA HIS A 348 19.87 4.57 -6.79
C HIS A 348 20.12 3.42 -5.81
N GLY A 349 19.26 2.40 -5.84
CA GLY A 349 19.51 1.09 -5.25
C GLY A 349 18.92 -0.03 -6.09
N SER A 350 19.51 -1.22 -6.03
CA SER A 350 19.01 -2.39 -6.74
C SER A 350 19.40 -3.69 -6.06
N ALA A 351 18.54 -4.70 -6.14
CA ALA A 351 18.83 -6.04 -5.67
C ALA A 351 18.03 -7.08 -6.46
N ILE A 352 18.61 -8.25 -6.69
CA ILE A 352 17.89 -9.44 -7.12
C ILE A 352 17.73 -10.34 -5.90
N PHE A 353 16.49 -10.75 -5.63
CA PHE A 353 16.17 -11.75 -4.63
C PHE A 353 15.54 -12.96 -5.33
N THR A 354 16.21 -14.11 -5.20
CA THR A 354 15.73 -15.40 -5.72
C THR A 354 15.44 -16.32 -4.55
N ARG A 355 14.25 -16.94 -4.55
CA ARG A 355 13.87 -18.00 -3.62
C ARG A 355 13.21 -19.16 -4.39
N GLY A 356 13.97 -20.23 -4.60
CA GLY A 356 13.63 -21.27 -5.58
C GLY A 356 13.42 -20.67 -6.97
N GLU A 357 12.35 -21.07 -7.65
CA GLU A 357 11.94 -20.54 -8.97
C GLU A 357 11.07 -19.26 -8.85
N THR A 358 11.31 -18.44 -7.84
CA THR A 358 10.71 -17.09 -7.71
C THR A 358 11.84 -16.07 -7.63
N GLN A 359 11.93 -15.18 -8.61
CA GLN A 359 12.98 -14.19 -8.72
C GLN A 359 12.39 -12.80 -8.95
N VAL A 360 12.86 -11.82 -8.19
CA VAL A 360 12.42 -10.43 -8.31
C VAL A 360 13.62 -9.50 -8.36
N LEU A 361 13.62 -8.60 -9.35
CA LEU A 361 14.49 -7.44 -9.39
C LEU A 361 13.80 -6.28 -8.67
N GLY A 362 14.33 -5.94 -7.50
CA GLY A 362 13.95 -4.74 -6.75
C GLY A 362 14.82 -3.56 -7.17
N THR A 363 14.21 -2.42 -7.42
CA THR A 363 14.91 -1.16 -7.69
C THR A 363 14.36 -0.03 -6.84
N VAL A 364 15.23 0.90 -6.46
CA VAL A 364 14.88 2.11 -5.73
C VAL A 364 15.34 3.32 -6.51
N THR A 365 14.44 4.30 -6.58
CA THR A 365 14.69 5.66 -7.06
C THR A 365 14.31 6.63 -5.96
N LEU A 366 15.18 7.61 -5.74
CA LEU A 366 15.00 8.69 -4.75
C LEU A 366 14.77 9.98 -5.51
N GLY A 367 13.64 10.62 -5.21
CA GLY A 367 13.16 11.83 -5.85
C GLY A 367 12.99 12.98 -4.87
N THR A 368 12.57 14.13 -5.39
CA THR A 368 12.29 15.34 -4.61
C THR A 368 10.83 15.36 -4.14
N GLY A 369 10.43 16.41 -3.42
CA GLY A 369 9.02 16.60 -3.04
C GLY A 369 8.06 16.67 -4.24
N ARG A 370 8.52 17.14 -5.41
CA ARG A 370 7.68 17.20 -6.63
C ARG A 370 7.41 15.86 -7.26
N ASP A 371 8.22 14.85 -6.95
CA ASP A 371 8.04 13.49 -7.44
C ASP A 371 6.98 12.71 -6.63
N ALA A 372 6.48 13.29 -5.52
CA ALA A 372 5.41 12.69 -4.74
C ALA A 372 4.13 12.57 -5.60
N GLN A 373 3.43 11.45 -5.48
CA GLN A 373 2.23 11.21 -6.27
C GLN A 373 1.07 12.01 -5.68
N LEU A 374 0.43 12.86 -6.49
CA LEU A 374 -0.82 13.50 -6.09
C LEU A 374 -1.94 12.47 -5.96
N VAL A 375 -2.66 12.52 -4.86
CA VAL A 375 -3.80 11.64 -4.55
C VAL A 375 -5.08 12.44 -4.77
N ASP A 376 -5.92 11.98 -5.70
CA ASP A 376 -7.24 12.54 -6.02
C ASP A 376 -8.30 11.46 -5.78
N ASP A 377 -8.50 11.12 -4.51
CA ASP A 377 -9.50 10.15 -4.05
C ASP A 377 -10.46 10.77 -3.00
N LEU A 378 -11.31 9.94 -2.37
CA LEU A 378 -12.27 10.40 -1.35
C LEU A 378 -11.65 10.61 0.05
N GLY A 379 -10.38 10.27 0.22
CA GLY A 379 -9.63 10.33 1.46
C GLY A 379 -9.19 11.75 1.86
N LEU A 380 -8.35 11.78 2.89
CA LEU A 380 -7.74 13.00 3.43
C LEU A 380 -6.37 13.27 2.79
N ASP A 381 -5.67 12.22 2.35
CA ASP A 381 -4.34 12.32 1.76
C ASP A 381 -4.40 13.06 0.42
N THR A 382 -3.52 14.04 0.25
CA THR A 382 -3.39 14.80 -1.01
C THR A 382 -2.15 14.41 -1.81
N GLU A 383 -1.18 13.78 -1.15
CA GLU A 383 0.07 13.32 -1.75
C GLU A 383 0.55 12.02 -1.11
N ASP A 384 1.32 11.24 -1.86
CA ASP A 384 1.97 10.04 -1.39
C ASP A 384 3.47 10.05 -1.76
N PRO A 385 4.37 10.21 -0.78
CA PRO A 385 5.80 10.25 -1.01
C PRO A 385 6.44 8.84 -1.08
N PHE A 386 5.68 7.76 -0.86
CA PHE A 386 6.20 6.40 -0.89
C PHE A 386 5.48 5.50 -1.89
N LEU A 387 6.12 5.33 -3.04
CA LEU A 387 5.57 4.62 -4.18
C LEU A 387 6.13 3.20 -4.23
N VAL A 388 5.26 2.19 -4.34
CA VAL A 388 5.69 0.81 -4.58
C VAL A 388 4.92 0.25 -5.76
N HIS A 389 5.64 -0.02 -6.84
CA HIS A 389 5.08 -0.63 -8.05
C HIS A 389 5.53 -2.08 -8.16
N TYR A 390 4.59 -2.95 -8.50
CA TYR A 390 4.83 -4.36 -8.69
C TYR A 390 4.41 -4.72 -10.11
N ASN A 391 5.32 -5.34 -10.87
CA ASN A 391 5.09 -5.73 -12.25
C ASN A 391 5.18 -7.25 -12.39
N PHE A 392 4.19 -7.85 -13.04
CA PHE A 392 4.12 -9.30 -13.28
C PHE A 392 4.03 -9.61 -14.77
N PRO A 393 5.16 -9.53 -15.49
CA PRO A 393 5.20 -9.75 -16.92
C PRO A 393 4.95 -11.24 -17.25
N PRO A 394 4.37 -11.57 -18.42
CA PRO A 394 4.03 -12.95 -18.80
C PRO A 394 5.23 -13.90 -18.86
N TYR A 395 6.42 -13.38 -19.18
CA TYR A 395 7.64 -14.19 -19.18
C TYR A 395 7.98 -14.77 -17.80
N SER A 396 7.51 -14.16 -16.70
CA SER A 396 7.77 -14.64 -15.35
C SER A 396 7.14 -16.00 -15.05
N THR A 397 6.15 -16.40 -15.83
CA THR A 397 5.50 -17.72 -15.77
C THR A 397 5.74 -18.55 -17.03
N GLY A 398 6.56 -18.08 -17.98
CA GLY A 398 6.79 -18.73 -19.26
C GLY A 398 5.61 -18.64 -20.23
N GLU A 399 4.70 -17.68 -20.03
CA GLU A 399 3.48 -17.53 -20.83
C GLU A 399 3.60 -16.41 -21.87
N VAL A 400 2.83 -16.52 -22.95
CA VAL A 400 2.67 -15.45 -23.95
C VAL A 400 1.31 -14.78 -23.77
N LYS A 401 1.31 -13.52 -23.31
CA LYS A 401 0.10 -12.69 -23.16
C LYS A 401 0.35 -11.28 -23.69
N ARG A 402 -0.70 -10.62 -24.19
CA ARG A 402 -0.60 -9.20 -24.56
C ARG A 402 -0.39 -8.36 -23.30
N LEU A 403 0.63 -7.50 -23.32
CA LEU A 403 0.83 -6.51 -22.26
C LEU A 403 -0.31 -5.49 -22.31
N ARG A 404 -1.18 -5.54 -21.29
CA ARG A 404 -2.21 -4.52 -21.03
C ARG A 404 -1.71 -3.58 -19.94
N GLY A 405 -2.58 -2.70 -19.44
CA GLY A 405 -2.27 -1.94 -18.24
C GLY A 405 -2.14 -2.83 -16.99
N VAL A 406 -1.72 -2.22 -15.88
CA VAL A 406 -1.56 -2.86 -14.58
C VAL A 406 -2.85 -3.56 -14.15
N SER A 407 -2.75 -4.84 -13.80
CA SER A 407 -3.87 -5.65 -13.33
C SER A 407 -4.22 -5.35 -11.88
N ARG A 408 -5.45 -5.69 -11.46
CA ARG A 408 -5.87 -5.56 -10.04
C ARG A 408 -4.95 -6.35 -9.10
N ARG A 409 -4.47 -7.52 -9.53
CA ARG A 409 -3.56 -8.35 -8.73
C ARG A 409 -2.21 -7.67 -8.53
N GLU A 410 -1.67 -7.04 -9.57
CA GLU A 410 -0.42 -6.29 -9.46
C GLU A 410 -0.54 -5.11 -8.49
N VAL A 411 -1.63 -4.34 -8.56
CA VAL A 411 -1.93 -3.28 -7.59
C VAL A 411 -2.03 -3.84 -6.16
N GLY A 412 -2.76 -4.95 -5.97
CA GLY A 412 -2.91 -5.58 -4.65
C GLY A 412 -1.59 -6.11 -4.07
N HIS A 413 -0.73 -6.71 -4.90
CA HIS A 413 0.59 -7.18 -4.47
C HIS A 413 1.54 -6.01 -4.17
N GLY A 414 1.51 -4.95 -4.97
CA GLY A 414 2.26 -3.71 -4.73
C GLY A 414 1.87 -3.07 -3.40
N ASN A 415 0.57 -2.94 -3.12
CA ASN A 415 0.08 -2.39 -1.86
C ASN A 415 0.47 -3.26 -0.64
N LEU A 416 0.44 -4.59 -0.76
CA LEU A 416 0.92 -5.48 0.32
C LEU A 416 2.41 -5.23 0.60
N ALA A 417 3.24 -5.09 -0.44
CA ALA A 417 4.66 -4.79 -0.28
C ALA A 417 4.88 -3.39 0.28
N LYS A 418 4.08 -2.41 -0.14
CA LYS A 418 4.07 -1.04 0.39
C LYS A 418 3.79 -1.01 1.89
N ARG A 419 2.71 -1.66 2.34
CA ARG A 419 2.36 -1.76 3.77
C ARG A 419 3.52 -2.34 4.58
N ALA A 420 4.14 -3.40 4.06
CA ALA A 420 5.26 -4.05 4.73
C ALA A 420 6.51 -3.15 4.88
N LEU A 421 6.90 -2.46 3.81
CA LEU A 421 8.09 -1.62 3.80
C LEU A 421 7.88 -0.27 4.51
N LYS A 422 6.67 0.31 4.43
CA LYS A 422 6.34 1.60 5.07
C LYS A 422 6.60 1.57 6.58
N ALA A 423 6.36 0.44 7.23
CA ALA A 423 6.53 0.25 8.68
C ALA A 423 7.97 0.43 9.19
N VAL A 424 8.98 0.42 8.30
CA VAL A 424 10.39 0.58 8.67
C VAL A 424 11.06 1.77 8.00
N LEU A 425 10.31 2.59 7.25
CA LEU A 425 10.87 3.77 6.61
C LEU A 425 11.24 4.83 7.66
N PRO A 426 12.31 5.60 7.41
CA PRO A 426 12.62 6.80 8.21
C PRO A 426 11.52 7.85 8.05
N SER A 427 11.48 8.80 8.98
CA SER A 427 10.59 9.96 8.88
C SER A 427 11.02 10.88 7.72
N LYS A 428 10.09 11.72 7.23
CA LYS A 428 10.41 12.76 6.23
C LYS A 428 11.46 13.76 6.74
N GLU A 429 11.59 13.92 8.05
CA GLU A 429 12.61 14.78 8.66
C GLU A 429 14.00 14.14 8.61
N GLU A 430 14.09 12.85 8.87
CA GLU A 430 15.35 12.08 8.85
C GLU A 430 15.83 11.83 7.41
N PHE A 431 14.90 11.55 6.51
CA PHE A 431 15.22 11.22 5.11
C PHE A 431 14.24 11.91 4.15
N PRO A 432 14.49 13.20 3.80
CA PRO A 432 13.55 14.04 3.06
C PRO A 432 13.50 13.75 1.55
N TYR A 433 13.32 12.49 1.17
CA TYR A 433 13.19 12.04 -0.20
C TYR A 433 11.81 11.44 -0.45
N THR A 434 11.29 11.66 -1.65
CA THR A 434 10.27 10.77 -2.20
C THR A 434 10.94 9.46 -2.59
N ILE A 435 10.35 8.33 -2.21
CA ILE A 435 10.95 7.01 -2.43
C ILE A 435 10.04 6.22 -3.37
N ARG A 436 10.60 5.76 -4.48
CA ARG A 436 9.94 4.81 -5.38
C ARG A 436 10.66 3.47 -5.37
N VAL A 437 9.94 2.42 -5.00
CA VAL A 437 10.35 1.03 -5.12
C VAL A 437 9.64 0.40 -6.31
N VAL A 438 10.36 -0.35 -7.14
CA VAL A 438 9.76 -1.18 -8.20
C VAL A 438 10.23 -2.62 -8.03
N GLY A 439 9.30 -3.56 -7.99
CA GLY A 439 9.57 -5.00 -8.03
C GLY A 439 9.16 -5.58 -9.37
N ASP A 440 10.14 -5.86 -10.23
CA ASP A 440 9.94 -6.56 -11.49
C ASP A 440 10.13 -8.07 -11.27
N VAL A 441 9.03 -8.82 -11.44
CA VAL A 441 9.08 -10.27 -11.27
C VAL A 441 9.69 -10.92 -12.51
N LEU A 442 10.84 -11.56 -12.32
CA LEU A 442 11.60 -12.23 -13.37
C LEU A 442 11.18 -13.69 -13.53
N GLU A 443 10.89 -14.35 -12.40
CA GLU A 443 10.39 -15.73 -12.34
C GLU A 443 9.35 -15.86 -11.22
N SER A 444 8.35 -16.72 -11.40
CA SER A 444 7.33 -16.95 -10.38
C SER A 444 6.86 -18.40 -10.29
N ASN A 445 7.19 -19.03 -9.16
CA ASN A 445 6.63 -20.31 -8.73
C ASN A 445 6.19 -20.33 -7.27
N GLY A 446 6.05 -19.16 -6.63
CA GLY A 446 5.57 -19.08 -5.25
C GLY A 446 5.77 -17.69 -4.67
N SER A 447 4.67 -17.02 -4.37
CA SER A 447 4.57 -15.70 -3.72
C SER A 447 5.64 -14.68 -4.08
N SER A 448 5.68 -14.28 -5.35
CA SER A 448 6.46 -13.15 -5.85
C SER A 448 6.26 -11.85 -5.07
N SER A 449 5.08 -11.61 -4.47
CA SER A 449 4.85 -10.45 -3.60
C SER A 449 5.75 -10.41 -2.36
N MET A 450 6.06 -11.57 -1.77
CA MET A 450 6.98 -11.66 -0.62
C MET A 450 8.44 -11.52 -1.06
N ALA A 451 8.78 -12.03 -2.24
CA ALA A 451 10.08 -11.78 -2.86
C ALA A 451 10.27 -10.28 -3.19
N THR A 452 9.22 -9.57 -3.62
CA THR A 452 9.24 -8.11 -3.81
C THR A 452 9.51 -7.35 -2.52
N VAL A 453 8.97 -7.78 -1.38
CA VAL A 453 9.30 -7.18 -0.08
C VAL A 453 10.78 -7.35 0.24
N CYS A 454 11.32 -8.57 0.09
CA CYS A 454 12.73 -8.82 0.34
C CYS A 454 13.66 -8.03 -0.62
N ALA A 455 13.37 -8.06 -1.92
CA ALA A 455 14.14 -7.34 -2.94
C ALA A 455 14.04 -5.83 -2.75
N GLY A 456 12.85 -5.31 -2.45
CA GLY A 456 12.61 -3.89 -2.16
C GLY A 456 13.35 -3.44 -0.91
N CYS A 457 13.34 -4.23 0.16
CA CYS A 457 14.11 -3.96 1.38
C CYS A 457 15.61 -3.87 1.09
N LEU A 458 16.16 -4.86 0.37
CA LEU A 458 17.57 -4.87 -0.01
C LEU A 458 17.92 -3.69 -0.92
N ALA A 459 17.04 -3.32 -1.86
CA ALA A 459 17.24 -2.18 -2.75
C ALA A 459 17.18 -0.84 -1.98
N LEU A 460 16.34 -0.71 -0.95
CA LEU A 460 16.33 0.46 -0.05
C LEU A 460 17.64 0.57 0.72
N MET A 461 18.13 -0.55 1.26
CA MET A 461 19.42 -0.61 1.95
C MET A 461 20.59 -0.30 1.00
N ASP A 462 20.57 -0.84 -0.22
CA ASP A 462 21.56 -0.57 -1.28
C ASP A 462 21.55 0.90 -1.72
N ALA A 463 20.38 1.55 -1.70
CA ALA A 463 20.24 2.98 -1.96
C ALA A 463 20.74 3.87 -0.82
N GLY A 464 21.07 3.30 0.34
CA GLY A 464 21.47 4.05 1.54
C GLY A 464 20.29 4.68 2.29
N VAL A 465 19.07 4.17 2.10
CA VAL A 465 17.91 4.60 2.89
C VAL A 465 18.08 4.09 4.33
N PRO A 466 18.03 4.96 5.35
CA PRO A 466 18.21 4.57 6.75
C PRO A 466 16.93 3.91 7.31
N ILE A 467 16.60 2.72 6.80
CA ILE A 467 15.46 1.95 7.33
C ILE A 467 15.73 1.51 8.77
N LYS A 468 14.68 1.51 9.61
CA LYS A 468 14.76 1.14 11.02
C LYS A 468 15.33 -0.26 11.23
N ARG A 469 14.84 -1.25 10.47
CA ARG A 469 15.29 -2.65 10.42
C ARG A 469 14.94 -3.30 9.08
N PRO A 470 15.70 -4.31 8.62
CA PRO A 470 15.34 -5.08 7.43
C PRO A 470 14.02 -5.84 7.61
N VAL A 471 13.23 -5.91 6.54
CA VAL A 471 11.93 -6.61 6.47
C VAL A 471 12.03 -7.77 5.48
N ALA A 472 11.55 -8.94 5.89
CA ALA A 472 11.40 -10.10 5.00
C ALA A 472 9.94 -10.57 4.98
N GLY A 473 9.58 -11.25 3.89
CA GLY A 473 8.26 -11.85 3.69
C GLY A 473 8.33 -13.36 3.44
N VAL A 474 7.35 -14.10 3.95
CA VAL A 474 7.15 -15.52 3.66
C VAL A 474 5.69 -15.79 3.34
N ALA A 475 5.45 -16.71 2.40
CA ALA A 475 4.13 -17.22 2.11
C ALA A 475 3.97 -18.60 2.71
N MET A 476 2.83 -18.81 3.32
CA MET A 476 2.49 -19.97 4.10
C MET A 476 1.20 -20.55 3.56
N GLY A 477 1.03 -21.86 3.71
CA GLY A 477 -0.20 -22.55 3.34
C GLY A 477 -0.66 -23.51 4.41
N LEU A 478 -1.87 -24.01 4.22
CA LEU A 478 -2.46 -25.05 5.06
C LEU A 478 -3.11 -26.11 4.19
N VAL A 479 -2.87 -27.37 4.53
CA VAL A 479 -3.65 -28.50 4.04
C VAL A 479 -4.35 -29.13 5.24
N LYS A 480 -5.67 -29.30 5.17
CA LYS A 480 -6.50 -29.85 6.25
C LYS A 480 -7.52 -30.87 5.73
N GLU A 481 -7.54 -32.07 6.29
CA GLU A 481 -8.52 -33.11 5.99
C GLU A 481 -9.00 -33.78 7.28
N GLY A 482 -10.30 -33.74 7.55
CA GLY A 482 -10.83 -34.10 8.87
C GLY A 482 -10.16 -33.28 9.97
N GLU A 483 -9.60 -33.94 10.99
CA GLU A 483 -8.84 -33.32 12.08
C GLU A 483 -7.35 -33.10 11.76
N GLN A 484 -6.83 -33.72 10.70
CA GLN A 484 -5.42 -33.58 10.33
C GLN A 484 -5.17 -32.25 9.63
N ALA A 485 -4.12 -31.53 10.04
CA ALA A 485 -3.74 -30.26 9.48
C ALA A 485 -2.21 -30.13 9.41
N VAL A 486 -1.69 -29.69 8.27
CA VAL A 486 -0.25 -29.45 8.05
C VAL A 486 -0.05 -28.03 7.52
N VAL A 487 0.75 -27.25 8.25
CA VAL A 487 1.19 -25.91 7.83
C VAL A 487 2.42 -26.04 6.92
N LEU A 488 2.35 -25.39 5.77
CA LEU A 488 3.41 -25.37 4.76
C LEU A 488 4.15 -24.03 4.77
N THR A 489 5.47 -24.08 4.84
CA THR A 489 6.38 -22.93 4.73
C THR A 489 6.79 -22.71 3.28
N ASP A 490 6.80 -21.46 2.84
CA ASP A 490 7.27 -21.03 1.52
C ASP A 490 6.62 -21.85 0.39
N ILE A 491 5.30 -21.68 0.28
CA ILE A 491 4.46 -22.47 -0.63
C ILE A 491 4.77 -22.21 -2.10
N LEU A 492 4.63 -23.27 -2.89
CA LEU A 492 4.64 -23.23 -4.35
C LEU A 492 3.29 -22.75 -4.90
N GLY A 493 3.26 -22.32 -6.17
CA GLY A 493 2.01 -21.98 -6.85
C GLY A 493 1.00 -23.13 -6.89
N LEU A 494 1.49 -24.36 -7.04
CA LEU A 494 0.65 -25.58 -6.99
C LEU A 494 0.04 -25.80 -5.60
N GLU A 495 0.80 -25.55 -4.53
CA GLU A 495 0.35 -25.75 -3.15
C GLU A 495 -0.67 -24.68 -2.72
N ASP A 496 -0.54 -23.44 -3.21
CA ASP A 496 -1.58 -22.40 -3.05
C ASP A 496 -2.90 -22.83 -3.71
N ALA A 497 -2.84 -23.25 -4.98
CA ALA A 497 -4.03 -23.65 -5.74
C ALA A 497 -4.81 -24.81 -5.08
N LEU A 498 -4.10 -25.72 -4.41
CA LEU A 498 -4.66 -26.95 -3.85
C LEU A 498 -4.86 -26.91 -2.32
N GLY A 499 -4.31 -25.90 -1.64
CA GLY A 499 -4.41 -25.66 -0.21
C GLY A 499 -5.76 -25.11 0.24
N ASP A 500 -5.97 -25.16 1.56
CA ASP A 500 -7.20 -24.72 2.24
C ASP A 500 -7.10 -23.31 2.82
N MET A 501 -5.87 -22.83 2.99
CA MET A 501 -5.57 -21.44 3.34
C MET A 501 -4.23 -21.07 2.71
N ASP A 502 -4.13 -19.83 2.24
CA ASP A 502 -2.86 -19.19 1.96
C ASP A 502 -2.75 -17.90 2.79
N PHE A 503 -1.60 -17.68 3.41
CA PHE A 503 -1.33 -16.41 4.07
C PHE A 503 0.11 -15.96 3.89
N LYS A 504 0.28 -14.65 3.87
CA LYS A 504 1.52 -13.96 3.56
C LYS A 504 1.82 -13.08 4.76
N VAL A 505 2.97 -13.30 5.38
CA VAL A 505 3.40 -12.52 6.53
C VAL A 505 4.73 -11.86 6.24
N THR A 506 4.82 -10.59 6.60
CA THR A 506 6.04 -9.79 6.50
C THR A 506 6.37 -9.24 7.87
N GLY A 507 7.65 -8.93 8.09
CA GLY A 507 8.08 -8.40 9.37
C GLY A 507 9.58 -8.29 9.50
N THR A 508 9.97 -7.66 10.59
CA THR A 508 11.35 -7.58 11.05
C THR A 508 11.61 -8.73 12.04
N SER A 509 12.78 -8.69 12.70
CA SER A 509 13.06 -9.52 13.86
C SER A 509 12.22 -9.16 15.10
N ALA A 510 11.69 -7.93 15.17
CA ALA A 510 10.91 -7.44 16.30
C ALA A 510 9.43 -7.82 16.22
N GLY A 511 8.84 -7.86 15.02
CA GLY A 511 7.43 -8.17 14.85
C GLY A 511 6.95 -8.13 13.41
N ILE A 512 5.64 -8.20 13.23
CA ILE A 512 4.95 -8.23 11.94
C ILE A 512 4.75 -6.81 11.41
N THR A 513 4.98 -6.62 10.12
CA THR A 513 4.77 -5.34 9.41
C THR A 513 3.55 -5.36 8.49
N ALA A 514 3.20 -6.53 7.96
CA ALA A 514 1.97 -6.75 7.20
C ALA A 514 1.57 -8.23 7.22
N LEU A 515 0.27 -8.49 7.19
CA LEU A 515 -0.33 -9.81 7.08
C LEU A 515 -1.42 -9.78 6.00
N GLN A 516 -1.48 -10.79 5.16
CA GLN A 516 -2.61 -11.04 4.26
C GLN A 516 -2.99 -12.51 4.37
N MET A 517 -4.26 -12.82 4.55
CA MET A 517 -4.74 -14.20 4.69
C MET A 517 -6.01 -14.39 3.89
N ASP A 518 -6.11 -15.51 3.20
CA ASP A 518 -7.31 -15.96 2.49
C ASP A 518 -7.58 -17.42 2.88
N ILE A 519 -8.75 -17.67 3.49
CA ILE A 519 -9.18 -18.97 3.97
C ILE A 519 -10.27 -19.51 3.03
N LYS A 520 -10.03 -20.70 2.48
CA LYS A 520 -10.90 -21.35 1.47
C LYS A 520 -11.83 -22.41 2.09
N ILE A 521 -11.72 -22.66 3.40
CA ILE A 521 -12.53 -23.63 4.16
C ILE A 521 -13.37 -22.94 5.24
N ALA A 522 -14.33 -23.68 5.80
CA ALA A 522 -15.31 -23.16 6.76
C ALA A 522 -14.72 -22.66 8.10
N GLY A 523 -13.42 -22.87 8.38
CA GLY A 523 -12.75 -22.27 9.54
C GLY A 523 -11.43 -22.91 9.93
N ILE A 524 -10.68 -22.20 10.77
CA ILE A 524 -9.38 -22.58 11.34
C ILE A 524 -9.39 -22.25 12.83
N SER A 525 -8.90 -23.16 13.67
CA SER A 525 -8.86 -22.92 15.12
C SER A 525 -7.80 -21.87 15.50
N PRO A 526 -7.99 -21.10 16.59
CA PRO A 526 -6.99 -20.16 17.07
C PRO A 526 -5.62 -20.80 17.35
N GLU A 527 -5.59 -22.06 17.81
CA GLU A 527 -4.36 -22.80 18.09
C GLU A 527 -3.57 -23.08 16.81
N LEU A 528 -4.26 -23.53 15.75
CA LEU A 528 -3.66 -23.76 14.45
C LEU A 528 -3.14 -22.45 13.83
N MET A 529 -3.86 -21.34 14.03
CA MET A 529 -3.42 -20.02 13.59
C MET A 529 -2.15 -19.55 14.32
N ARG A 530 -2.07 -19.73 15.64
CA ARG A 530 -0.84 -19.45 16.43
C ARG A 530 0.34 -20.29 15.95
N ALA A 531 0.13 -21.59 15.76
CA ALA A 531 1.16 -22.49 15.25
C ALA A 531 1.64 -22.06 13.86
N ALA A 532 0.72 -21.64 12.99
CA ALA A 532 1.05 -21.19 11.64
C ALA A 532 1.87 -19.89 11.65
N LEU A 533 1.50 -18.90 12.48
CA LEU A 533 2.26 -17.66 12.63
C LEU A 533 3.65 -17.90 13.23
N GLN A 534 3.76 -18.79 14.22
CA GLN A 534 5.05 -19.16 14.80
C GLN A 534 5.98 -19.81 13.77
N GLN A 535 5.48 -20.76 12.97
CA GLN A 535 6.26 -21.36 11.88
C GLN A 535 6.65 -20.31 10.83
N ALA A 536 5.77 -19.35 10.55
CA ALA A 536 6.05 -18.26 9.63
C ALA A 536 7.11 -17.28 10.19
N ARG A 537 7.13 -17.05 11.50
CA ARG A 537 8.17 -16.27 12.19
C ARG A 537 9.54 -16.93 12.04
N GLU A 538 9.63 -18.24 12.28
CA GLU A 538 10.88 -19.00 12.11
C GLU A 538 11.42 -18.88 10.67
N ALA A 539 10.55 -19.07 9.67
CA ALA A 539 10.91 -18.91 8.26
C ALA A 539 11.34 -17.48 7.91
N ARG A 540 10.65 -16.47 8.44
CA ARG A 540 10.99 -15.05 8.23
C ARG A 540 12.36 -14.71 8.81
N LEU A 541 12.67 -15.18 10.01
CA LEU A 541 13.99 -14.99 10.63
C LEU A 541 15.10 -15.69 9.83
N HIS A 542 14.82 -16.88 9.28
CA HIS A 542 15.75 -17.55 8.36
C HIS A 542 16.01 -16.73 7.09
N ILE A 543 14.97 -16.16 6.47
CA ILE A 543 15.13 -15.31 5.28
C ILE A 543 15.93 -14.04 5.62
N LEU A 544 15.63 -13.41 6.76
CA LEU A 544 16.38 -12.24 7.23
C LEU A 544 17.86 -12.56 7.45
N SER A 545 18.21 -13.74 7.98
CA SER A 545 19.61 -14.11 8.15
C SER A 545 20.33 -14.25 6.80
N ARG A 546 19.67 -14.82 5.78
CA ARG A 546 20.21 -14.89 4.41
C ARG A 546 20.40 -13.51 3.78
N MET A 547 19.47 -12.58 4.01
CA MET A 547 19.62 -11.19 3.56
C MET A 547 20.81 -10.51 4.25
N ALA A 548 20.97 -10.70 5.55
CA ALA A 548 22.06 -10.11 6.33
C ALA A 548 23.45 -10.65 5.95
N GLU A 549 23.56 -11.89 5.46
CA GLU A 549 24.80 -12.46 4.90
C GLU A 549 25.32 -11.66 3.69
N VAL A 550 24.42 -11.02 2.91
CA VAL A 550 24.79 -10.25 1.70
C VAL A 550 24.86 -8.75 1.96
N LEU A 551 23.87 -8.18 2.65
CA LEU A 551 23.83 -6.76 2.98
C LEU A 551 23.35 -6.58 4.44
N PRO A 552 24.28 -6.52 5.41
CA PRO A 552 23.94 -6.54 6.84
C PRO A 552 23.30 -5.23 7.34
N ALA A 553 23.55 -4.11 6.67
CA ALA A 553 23.04 -2.79 7.03
C ALA A 553 22.86 -1.92 5.76
N PRO A 554 22.03 -0.86 5.82
CA PRO A 554 22.00 0.14 4.76
C PRO A 554 23.39 0.69 4.43
N ARG A 555 23.64 1.02 3.16
CA ARG A 555 24.90 1.65 2.77
C ARG A 555 25.06 2.99 3.51
N PRO A 556 26.26 3.30 4.04
CA PRO A 556 26.50 4.52 4.81
C PRO A 556 26.44 5.79 3.94
N GLU A 557 26.70 5.66 2.64
CA GLU A 557 26.72 6.76 1.69
C GLU A 557 25.75 6.48 0.54
N LEU A 558 25.00 7.51 0.16
CA LEU A 558 24.15 7.51 -1.03
C LEU A 558 25.03 7.44 -2.30
N LYS A 559 24.58 6.77 -3.36
CA LYS A 559 25.32 6.72 -4.64
C LYS A 559 25.50 8.13 -5.25
N PRO A 560 26.53 8.37 -6.09
CA PRO A 560 26.81 9.69 -6.67
C PRO A 560 25.67 10.27 -7.51
N GLN A 561 24.90 9.42 -8.19
CA GLN A 561 23.74 9.84 -8.99
C GLN A 561 22.50 10.25 -8.17
N VAL A 562 22.47 9.94 -6.86
CA VAL A 562 21.35 10.32 -5.99
C VAL A 562 21.39 11.84 -5.76
N PRO A 563 20.29 12.58 -6.03
CA PRO A 563 20.22 14.00 -5.73
C PRO A 563 20.56 14.26 -4.27
N ARG A 564 21.47 15.19 -3.98
CA ARG A 564 21.80 15.60 -2.62
C ARG A 564 20.87 16.71 -2.16
N ILE A 565 20.59 16.73 -0.87
CA ILE A 565 19.71 17.72 -0.24
C ILE A 565 20.56 18.62 0.65
N LEU A 566 20.52 19.93 0.39
CA LEU A 566 20.93 20.94 1.35
C LEU A 566 19.67 21.55 1.97
N SER A 567 19.65 21.64 3.30
CA SER A 567 18.52 22.22 4.03
C SER A 567 18.94 23.47 4.78
N ILE A 568 18.09 24.49 4.75
CA ILE A 568 18.23 25.70 5.56
C ILE A 568 16.87 26.07 6.16
N LYS A 569 16.89 26.43 7.45
CA LYS A 569 15.72 26.98 8.14
C LYS A 569 15.76 28.49 8.05
N ILE A 570 14.68 29.10 7.56
CA ILE A 570 14.50 30.55 7.47
C ILE A 570 13.27 30.96 8.27
N SER A 571 13.16 32.25 8.59
CA SER A 571 11.92 32.78 9.18
C SER A 571 10.75 32.61 8.21
N PRO A 572 9.57 32.12 8.64
CA PRO A 572 8.39 31.99 7.78
C PRO A 572 7.98 33.29 7.06
N GLU A 573 8.25 34.44 7.69
CA GLU A 573 7.98 35.76 7.10
C GLU A 573 8.83 36.05 5.86
N LYS A 574 9.99 35.38 5.72
CA LYS A 574 10.93 35.54 4.61
C LYS A 574 10.65 34.59 3.43
N ILE A 575 9.70 33.66 3.56
CA ILE A 575 9.30 32.75 2.47
C ILE A 575 8.95 33.55 1.21
N GLY A 576 8.16 34.62 1.35
CA GLY A 576 7.77 35.48 0.23
C GLY A 576 8.96 36.12 -0.49
N ALA A 577 10.03 36.44 0.23
CA ALA A 577 11.25 37.01 -0.36
C ALA A 577 12.05 35.96 -1.16
N VAL A 578 12.09 34.71 -0.69
CA VAL A 578 12.73 33.60 -1.40
C VAL A 578 11.96 33.22 -2.66
N ILE A 579 10.62 33.17 -2.60
CA ILE A 579 9.77 32.87 -3.76
C ILE A 579 9.83 34.01 -4.79
N GLY A 580 9.75 35.26 -4.30
CA GLY A 580 9.67 36.46 -5.13
C GLY A 580 8.33 36.59 -5.90
N PRO A 581 8.09 37.73 -6.56
CA PRO A 581 6.83 37.95 -7.29
C PRO A 581 6.61 36.89 -8.37
N GLY A 582 5.51 36.14 -8.27
CA GLY A 582 5.15 35.08 -9.22
C GLY A 582 6.11 33.89 -9.27
N GLY A 583 6.92 33.66 -8.23
CA GLY A 583 7.91 32.58 -8.20
C GLY A 583 9.20 32.88 -8.98
N LYS A 584 9.43 34.14 -9.39
CA LYS A 584 10.57 34.53 -10.22
C LYS A 584 11.93 34.18 -9.59
N ASN A 585 12.08 34.36 -8.28
CA ASN A 585 13.36 34.13 -7.60
C ASN A 585 13.66 32.62 -7.53
N VAL A 586 12.65 31.79 -7.24
CA VAL A 586 12.78 30.32 -7.28
C VAL A 586 13.15 29.86 -8.68
N ARG A 587 12.50 30.35 -9.74
CA ARG A 587 12.86 30.00 -11.14
C ARG A 587 14.31 30.36 -11.49
N ALA A 588 14.79 31.53 -11.04
CA ALA A 588 16.18 31.94 -11.26
C ALA A 588 17.19 31.08 -10.48
N LEU A 589 16.77 30.47 -9.37
CA LEU A 589 17.57 29.46 -8.68
C LEU A 589 17.52 28.13 -9.43
N GLU A 590 16.36 27.72 -9.93
CA GLU A 590 16.19 26.49 -10.72
C GLU A 590 17.00 26.49 -12.02
N GLU A 591 17.25 27.65 -12.62
CA GLU A 591 18.18 27.82 -13.75
C GLU A 591 19.61 27.33 -13.44
N LEU A 592 20.00 27.21 -12.17
CA LEU A 592 21.27 26.62 -11.74
C LEU A 592 21.28 25.09 -11.83
N GLY A 593 20.15 24.45 -12.19
CA GLY A 593 19.99 23.00 -12.17
C GLY A 593 19.76 22.43 -10.76
N VAL A 594 19.13 23.22 -9.89
CA VAL A 594 18.66 22.77 -8.58
C VAL A 594 17.14 22.75 -8.55
N GLU A 595 16.56 21.92 -7.69
CA GLU A 595 15.15 22.02 -7.36
C GLU A 595 14.99 22.57 -5.95
N ILE A 596 14.00 23.43 -5.76
CA ILE A 596 13.73 24.05 -4.47
C ILE A 596 12.33 23.67 -4.00
N ASP A 597 12.29 23.15 -2.79
CA ASP A 597 11.10 22.88 -2.00
C ASP A 597 11.09 23.82 -0.79
N ILE A 598 9.97 24.50 -0.55
CA ILE A 598 9.82 25.47 0.53
C ILE A 598 8.57 25.11 1.32
N GLU A 599 8.78 24.68 2.55
CA GLU A 599 7.73 24.35 3.50
C GLU A 599 7.20 25.63 4.17
N GLN A 600 5.93 25.59 4.61
CA GLN A 600 5.28 26.74 5.27
C GLN A 600 5.93 27.12 6.60
N ASP A 601 6.65 26.20 7.22
CA ASP A 601 7.37 26.43 8.46
C ASP A 601 8.74 27.12 8.24
N GLY A 602 9.07 27.50 7.00
CA GLY A 602 10.33 28.13 6.63
C GLY A 602 11.48 27.16 6.38
N THR A 603 11.23 25.86 6.28
CA THR A 603 12.25 24.90 5.84
C THR A 603 12.42 24.99 4.32
N VAL A 604 13.62 25.32 3.85
CA VAL A 604 13.97 25.33 2.43
C VAL A 604 14.90 24.16 2.15
N ARG A 605 14.50 23.28 1.23
CA ARG A 605 15.31 22.15 0.76
C ARG A 605 15.74 22.39 -0.68
N ILE A 606 17.03 22.23 -0.93
CA ILE A 606 17.67 22.42 -2.23
C ILE A 606 18.17 21.05 -2.69
N PHE A 607 17.57 20.53 -3.74
CA PHE A 607 17.92 19.23 -4.33
C PHE A 607 18.82 19.45 -5.54
N SER A 608 19.97 18.76 -5.61
CA SER A 608 20.79 18.74 -6.82
C SER A 608 21.72 17.55 -6.88
N ALA A 609 21.96 17.03 -8.08
CA ALA A 609 23.06 16.10 -8.33
C ALA A 609 24.43 16.81 -8.38
N ASN A 610 24.47 18.15 -8.44
CA ASN A 610 25.70 18.94 -8.50
C ASN A 610 25.89 19.76 -7.21
N ALA A 611 26.90 19.40 -6.43
CA ALA A 611 27.21 20.06 -5.16
C ALA A 611 27.51 21.57 -5.33
N ALA A 612 28.17 21.99 -6.41
CA ALA A 612 28.48 23.40 -6.64
C ALA A 612 27.22 24.22 -6.91
N ALA A 613 26.28 23.67 -7.69
CA ALA A 613 24.99 24.30 -7.95
C ALA A 613 24.14 24.44 -6.68
N ALA A 614 24.11 23.38 -5.85
CA ALA A 614 23.40 23.40 -4.57
C ALA A 614 23.96 24.47 -3.60
N GLN A 615 25.29 24.56 -3.49
CA GLN A 615 25.95 25.56 -2.63
C GLN A 615 25.70 27.00 -3.13
N GLU A 616 25.71 27.20 -4.45
CA GLU A 616 25.37 28.48 -5.05
C GLU A 616 23.93 28.91 -4.72
N ALA A 617 22.97 27.99 -4.85
CA ALA A 617 21.59 28.25 -4.49
C ALA A 617 21.42 28.55 -3.00
N LEU A 618 22.11 27.79 -2.13
CA LEU A 618 22.11 28.00 -0.69
C LEU A 618 22.62 29.39 -0.33
N ARG A 619 23.74 29.82 -0.93
CA ARG A 619 24.33 31.15 -0.74
C ARG A 619 23.38 32.27 -1.16
N ARG A 620 22.66 32.11 -2.27
CA ARG A 620 21.66 33.08 -2.73
C ARG A 620 20.46 33.17 -1.78
N ILE A 621 19.95 32.02 -1.32
CA ILE A 621 18.87 31.99 -0.33
C ILE A 621 19.32 32.68 0.96
N GLN A 622 20.49 32.31 1.49
CA GLN A 622 21.07 32.93 2.68
C GLN A 622 21.20 34.45 2.53
N GLY A 623 21.64 34.95 1.38
CA GLY A 623 21.76 36.39 1.15
C GLY A 623 20.43 37.15 1.19
N VAL A 624 19.31 36.52 0.83
CA VAL A 624 17.97 37.13 0.85
C VAL A 624 17.29 36.95 2.22
N THR A 625 17.62 35.88 2.93
CA THR A 625 17.04 35.53 4.23
C THR A 625 17.93 35.90 5.40
N GLN A 626 19.06 36.57 5.16
CA GLN A 626 19.96 37.00 6.21
C GLN A 626 19.22 37.97 7.13
N GLU A 627 19.25 37.68 8.42
CA GLU A 627 18.71 38.57 9.44
C GLU A 627 19.84 39.36 10.06
N VAL A 628 19.58 40.65 10.26
CA VAL A 628 20.49 41.53 10.97
C VAL A 628 20.44 41.17 12.44
N LYS A 629 21.56 40.71 13.00
CA LYS A 629 21.67 40.43 14.44
C LYS A 629 22.32 41.59 15.16
N VAL A 630 21.68 42.03 16.26
CA VAL A 630 22.28 43.02 17.16
C VAL A 630 23.62 42.48 17.67
N GLY A 631 24.68 43.25 17.49
CA GLY A 631 26.03 42.91 17.89
C GLY A 631 26.92 42.31 16.80
N GLU A 632 26.40 41.90 15.64
CA GLU A 632 27.24 41.42 14.53
C GLU A 632 27.87 42.57 13.73
N ILE A 633 29.05 42.30 13.15
CA ILE A 633 29.81 43.24 12.31
C ILE A 633 29.64 42.83 10.84
N TYR A 634 29.26 43.79 10.00
CA TYR A 634 29.09 43.63 8.55
C TYR A 634 30.02 44.57 7.79
N GLU A 635 30.46 44.16 6.62
CA GLU A 635 31.00 45.08 5.61
C GLU A 635 29.83 45.67 4.82
N ALA A 636 29.66 46.99 4.93
CA ALA A 636 28.51 47.68 4.39
C ALA A 636 28.94 48.76 3.40
N THR A 637 28.19 48.91 2.32
CA THR A 637 28.48 49.93 1.30
C THR A 637 27.58 51.13 1.52
N VAL A 638 28.16 52.34 1.50
CA VAL A 638 27.40 53.59 1.65
C VAL A 638 26.46 53.76 0.46
N SER A 639 25.15 53.63 0.70
CA SER A 639 24.11 53.72 -0.32
C SER A 639 23.56 55.13 -0.47
N ARG A 640 23.49 55.89 0.63
CA ARG A 640 23.00 57.27 0.64
C ARG A 640 23.56 58.07 1.81
N ILE A 641 24.01 59.29 1.55
CA ILE A 641 24.47 60.22 2.58
C ILE A 641 23.37 61.25 2.89
N THR A 642 23.17 61.56 4.17
CA THR A 642 22.27 62.62 4.64
C THR A 642 22.99 63.51 5.67
N PRO A 643 22.48 64.73 5.97
CA PRO A 643 23.13 65.63 6.92
C PRO A 643 23.27 65.09 8.35
N PHE A 644 22.52 64.04 8.70
CA PHE A 644 22.50 63.44 10.04
C PHE A 644 23.15 62.05 10.09
N GLY A 645 23.66 61.52 8.98
CA GLY A 645 24.33 60.22 8.92
C GLY A 645 24.46 59.66 7.51
N ALA A 646 24.88 58.41 7.42
CA ALA A 646 24.95 57.67 6.17
C ALA A 646 24.11 56.38 6.27
N PHE A 647 23.29 56.11 5.26
CA PHE A 647 22.70 54.79 5.07
C PHE A 647 23.74 53.90 4.43
N VAL A 648 23.98 52.75 5.07
CA VAL A 648 24.91 51.74 4.62
C VAL A 648 24.14 50.45 4.37
N THR A 649 24.25 49.88 3.18
CA THR A 649 23.60 48.61 2.83
C THR A 649 24.45 47.48 3.38
N LEU A 650 23.89 46.71 4.33
CA LEU A 650 24.57 45.59 5.00
C LEU A 650 24.59 44.35 4.09
N PHE A 651 23.46 44.08 3.44
CA PHE A 651 23.25 43.04 2.45
C PHE A 651 21.97 43.37 1.64
N PRO A 652 21.73 42.75 0.48
CA PRO A 652 20.66 43.15 -0.43
C PRO A 652 19.30 43.30 0.27
N GLY A 653 18.73 44.50 0.21
CA GLY A 653 17.42 44.82 0.78
C GLY A 653 17.42 45.25 2.26
N THR A 654 18.58 45.33 2.92
CA THR A 654 18.67 45.81 4.31
C THR A 654 19.71 46.93 4.49
N ASP A 655 19.22 48.11 4.87
CA ASP A 655 20.03 49.29 5.15
C ASP A 655 20.13 49.56 6.66
N GLY A 656 21.33 49.86 7.13
CA GLY A 656 21.60 50.39 8.46
C GLY A 656 21.89 51.90 8.43
N LEU A 657 21.47 52.62 9.46
CA LEU A 657 21.81 54.04 9.63
C LEU A 657 23.09 54.17 10.48
N LEU A 658 24.16 54.66 9.87
CA LEU A 658 25.36 55.10 10.55
C LEU A 658 25.21 56.59 10.88
N HIS A 659 24.79 56.91 12.11
CA HIS A 659 24.55 58.28 12.55
C HIS A 659 25.84 59.12 12.57
N ILE A 660 25.75 60.42 12.30
CA ILE A 660 26.91 61.34 12.23
C ILE A 660 27.83 61.29 13.47
N SER A 661 27.25 61.04 14.66
CA SER A 661 28.00 60.91 15.92
C SER A 661 28.75 59.58 16.10
N GLN A 662 28.61 58.64 15.16
CA GLN A 662 29.18 57.29 15.21
C GLN A 662 30.12 57.03 14.01
N ILE A 663 30.56 58.10 13.32
CA ILE A 663 31.43 58.02 12.13
C ILE A 663 32.92 58.12 12.50
N ALA A 664 33.28 58.99 13.44
CA ALA A 664 34.67 59.24 13.84
C ALA A 664 34.77 59.73 15.30
N GLU A 665 35.98 59.69 15.87
CA GLU A 665 36.28 60.19 17.21
C GLU A 665 36.37 61.72 17.19
N GLY A 666 35.38 62.40 17.78
CA GLY A 666 35.26 63.87 17.78
C GLY A 666 33.96 64.39 17.16
N ARG A 667 33.80 65.73 17.08
CA ARG A 667 32.62 66.35 16.46
C ARG A 667 32.77 66.37 14.94
N VAL A 668 31.99 65.55 14.26
CA VAL A 668 31.87 65.55 12.80
C VAL A 668 30.92 66.67 12.37
N GLU A 669 31.40 67.65 11.59
CA GLU A 669 30.56 68.74 11.07
C GLU A 669 29.80 68.34 9.79
N ARG A 670 30.43 67.52 8.93
CA ARG A 670 29.84 67.06 7.66
C ARG A 670 30.16 65.58 7.44
N VAL A 671 29.14 64.81 7.04
CA VAL A 671 29.28 63.37 6.79
C VAL A 671 30.15 63.10 5.56
N GLU A 672 30.08 63.99 4.57
CA GLU A 672 30.77 63.92 3.29
C GLU A 672 32.30 64.01 3.42
N ASP A 673 32.80 64.53 4.54
CA ASP A 673 34.23 64.62 4.81
C ASP A 673 34.85 63.26 5.18
N TYR A 674 34.02 62.30 5.61
CA TYR A 674 34.44 61.00 6.14
C TYR A 674 33.92 59.80 5.34
N LEU A 675 32.85 59.98 4.57
CA LEU A 675 32.19 58.92 3.80
C LEU A 675 31.78 59.45 2.44
N LYS A 676 32.04 58.67 1.39
CA LYS A 676 31.51 58.91 0.04
C LYS A 676 30.51 57.83 -0.33
N MET A 677 29.58 58.16 -1.24
CA MET A 677 28.69 57.13 -1.78
C MET A 677 29.51 56.06 -2.50
N GLY A 678 29.21 54.79 -2.21
CA GLY A 678 29.96 53.64 -2.73
C GLY A 678 31.14 53.21 -1.86
N ASP A 679 31.50 53.94 -0.78
CA ASP A 679 32.56 53.50 0.12
C ASP A 679 32.14 52.25 0.91
N THR A 680 33.07 51.31 1.06
CA THR A 680 32.88 50.12 1.92
C THR A 680 33.39 50.41 3.33
N VAL A 681 32.54 50.20 4.33
CA VAL A 681 32.83 50.48 5.74
C VAL A 681 32.40 49.32 6.64
N ARG A 682 33.22 49.00 7.64
CA ARG A 682 32.89 48.00 8.67
C ARG A 682 31.98 48.63 9.72
N VAL A 683 30.80 48.04 9.92
CA VAL A 683 29.79 48.54 10.85
C VAL A 683 29.24 47.41 11.71
N LYS A 684 29.03 47.68 13.00
CA LYS A 684 28.41 46.78 13.98
C LYS A 684 26.97 47.21 14.22
N VAL A 685 26.04 46.26 14.22
CA VAL A 685 24.64 46.56 14.56
C VAL A 685 24.52 46.83 16.04
N HIS A 686 24.01 48.01 16.38
CA HIS A 686 23.89 48.44 17.77
C HIS A 686 22.48 48.18 18.32
N THR A 687 21.44 48.58 17.58
CA THR A 687 20.05 48.39 17.99
C THR A 687 19.15 48.24 16.77
N ILE A 688 18.05 47.50 16.93
CA ILE A 688 16.95 47.43 15.97
C ILE A 688 15.71 47.97 16.67
N ASP A 689 15.06 48.97 16.09
CA ASP A 689 13.88 49.59 16.71
C ASP A 689 12.58 48.79 16.49
N GLU A 690 11.50 49.15 17.19
CA GLU A 690 10.16 48.52 17.07
C GLU A 690 9.58 48.58 15.63
N LYS A 691 10.17 49.38 14.72
CA LYS A 691 9.77 49.52 13.31
C LYS A 691 10.74 48.82 12.36
N GLY A 692 11.69 48.02 12.87
CA GLY A 692 12.66 47.27 12.08
C GLY A 692 13.81 48.12 11.50
N ARG A 693 14.00 49.36 11.96
CA ARG A 693 15.12 50.21 11.52
C ARG A 693 16.37 49.84 12.28
N VAL A 694 17.45 49.64 11.54
CA VAL A 694 18.75 49.17 12.05
C VAL A 694 19.66 50.37 12.28
N ASP A 695 20.08 50.59 13.52
CA ASP A 695 21.14 51.55 13.86
C ASP A 695 22.48 50.82 13.96
N VAL A 696 23.49 51.35 13.28
CA VAL A 696 24.84 50.76 13.24
C VAL A 696 25.89 51.75 13.72
N ILE A 697 26.99 51.21 14.26
CA ILE A 697 28.14 51.97 14.77
C ILE A 697 29.41 51.44 14.13
N ARG A 698 30.50 52.23 14.10
CA ARG A 698 31.80 51.66 13.76
C ARG A 698 32.31 50.82 14.94
N PRO A 699 32.75 49.56 14.73
CA PRO A 699 33.24 48.69 15.82
C PRO A 699 34.35 49.35 16.64
N GLU A 700 35.19 50.16 15.99
CA GLU A 700 36.32 50.85 16.60
C GLU A 700 35.94 51.99 17.57
N LEU A 701 34.68 52.43 17.52
CA LEU A 701 34.13 53.51 18.35
C LEU A 701 33.28 52.99 19.52
N GLU A 702 33.06 51.67 19.58
CA GLU A 702 32.32 51.02 20.65
C GLU A 702 33.05 51.17 21.99
N GLY A 703 32.40 51.77 22.98
CA GLY A 703 32.99 52.05 24.30
C GLY A 703 33.82 53.34 24.39
N LYS A 704 34.18 53.97 23.27
CA LYS A 704 34.87 55.27 23.21
C LYS A 704 33.91 56.45 23.10
N ILE A 705 32.75 56.23 22.48
CA ILE A 705 31.69 57.23 22.32
C ILE A 705 30.42 56.68 22.97
N PRO A 706 29.69 57.46 23.79
CA PRO A 706 28.46 56.99 24.40
C PRO A 706 27.45 56.58 23.32
N PRO A 707 26.84 55.38 23.43
CA PRO A 707 25.84 54.94 22.46
C PRO A 707 24.65 55.87 22.45
N ARG A 708 24.04 56.03 21.27
CA ARG A 708 22.81 56.82 21.12
C ARG A 708 21.71 56.19 21.95
N LYS A 709 21.18 56.92 22.94
CA LYS A 709 19.97 56.48 23.65
C LYS A 709 18.79 56.47 22.65
N PRO A 710 17.94 55.43 22.66
CA PRO A 710 16.75 55.40 21.82
C PRO A 710 15.89 56.64 22.09
N PRO A 711 15.22 57.20 21.07
CA PRO A 711 14.38 58.37 21.26
C PRO A 711 13.28 58.05 22.28
N VAL A 712 13.25 58.81 23.38
CA VAL A 712 12.18 58.73 24.39
C VAL A 712 10.87 59.13 23.71
N LYS A 713 9.86 58.24 23.76
CA LYS A 713 8.50 58.47 23.25
C LYS A 713 7.98 59.82 23.77
N ARG A 714 7.57 60.71 22.85
CA ARG A 714 6.62 61.78 23.15
C ARG A 714 5.23 61.31 22.79
#